data_AF-A0A8T7AMK2-F1
#
_entry.id   AF-A0A8T7AMK2-F1
#
_cell.length_a   1.000
_cell.length_b   1.000
_cell.length_c   1.000
_cell.angle_alpha   90.00
_cell.angle_beta   90.00
_cell.angle_gamma   90.00
#
_symmetry.space_group_name_H-M   'P 1'
#
loop_
_entity.id
_entity.type
_entity.pdbx_description
1 polymer ?
#
loop_
_entity_poly.entity_id
_entity_poly.type
_entity_poly.pdbx_seq_one_letter_code
_entity_poly.pdbx_strand_id
1 'polypeptide(L)'
;MRHAVRYWSRALIVPFVSMTLVVYPFPTFAATSFSLSEIAKFGGASRQLPAFALDPKDVTPLGARDTAWRLAYDYPADRYDRDALIDSLDYDSERAFEFMRDAIRFDPYRGVLRGSDGALGAQAGNAIDRALLLKDVLDDMGFESRLVYGTLPDDAARRLLTASVAKPAAGATKPLSGARLDIARAAATAYDWLVDAVADDSIGKSVAGAKIADVKDHAWVQVREGSKWVDMDPSFPDAEIGASFTKPESYATEPVVEDQYSIDITVVAESLQGGELQEDVVLEYQADTVKAEQASIFLHFRPYGAGQGRALAEALGPGAQWVPVIRVDEETTKGKRIPGIVTTPEQMTEGKKFFYGTESRVTAALYVDVRVTRPDGEVNEERRVLFDRVPSGSRDNADIDADDLLGLRMHDGKPIAYQEVHQVLVSNGGINPRTAWADAGFAAWAPERLKELNDDEMTTEQSLWALGRLQAIYPVISEGFAIPALNDLPGTRFFVGAPRVFIMTLTMLEKDEDIVSEQSIDLLLDDVQFVSVDGSATEIAQRKRWYGVLQSALETSSIASTAAAIGADPTTVISAFNDIGVEAVVLKSVDELSDALAYPSRLVDDLEAGRAVVHAANYDQAVETWWTISPDDGATKAMLAPSLGGGSRRIGGGPRNGGVYQVYPDGSSTRVNPGQPRPSPQPKKKPPGGCKKGGGTEMTTLLCNVSIFAVASAVLIGFVVVMLVTFAIVMVQEYIRANPD
;
A
#
# COMPACT_ATOMS: atom_id res chain seq x y z
N MET A 1 -22.98 -2.45 2.65
CA MET A 1 -22.13 -3.64 2.86
C MET A 1 -22.63 -4.91 2.16
N ARG A 2 -23.85 -5.43 2.38
CA ARG A 2 -24.33 -6.67 1.70
C ARG A 2 -24.38 -6.60 0.16
N HIS A 3 -24.73 -5.45 -0.42
CA HIS A 3 -24.65 -5.24 -1.89
C HIS A 3 -23.21 -5.01 -2.39
N ALA A 4 -22.33 -4.42 -1.56
CA ALA A 4 -20.92 -4.26 -1.89
C ALA A 4 -20.23 -5.64 -2.01
N VAL A 5 -20.52 -6.56 -1.08
CA VAL A 5 -20.05 -7.96 -1.07
C VAL A 5 -20.26 -8.68 -2.42
N ARG A 6 -21.42 -8.49 -3.09
CA ARG A 6 -21.70 -9.06 -4.42
C ARG A 6 -20.77 -8.53 -5.53
N TYR A 7 -20.39 -7.26 -5.47
CA TYR A 7 -19.59 -6.58 -6.49
C TYR A 7 -18.09 -6.79 -6.29
N TRP A 8 -17.65 -6.90 -5.04
CA TRP A 8 -16.28 -7.11 -4.63
C TRP A 8 -15.60 -8.30 -5.31
N SER A 9 -16.30 -9.42 -5.46
CA SER A 9 -15.77 -10.66 -6.02
C SER A 9 -15.35 -10.55 -7.49
N ARG A 10 -16.22 -9.99 -8.35
CA ARG A 10 -15.98 -9.97 -9.80
C ARG A 10 -15.29 -8.71 -10.30
N ALA A 11 -15.54 -7.58 -9.63
CA ALA A 11 -14.97 -6.31 -10.04
C ALA A 11 -13.53 -6.18 -9.53
N LEU A 12 -13.24 -6.20 -8.23
CA LEU A 12 -11.90 -5.76 -7.80
C LEU A 12 -10.82 -6.85 -7.76
N ILE A 13 -11.19 -8.07 -7.37
CA ILE A 13 -10.22 -9.09 -7.01
C ILE A 13 -9.50 -9.67 -8.24
N VAL A 14 -10.23 -9.97 -9.31
CA VAL A 14 -9.66 -10.56 -10.54
C VAL A 14 -8.71 -9.59 -11.27
N PRO A 15 -9.07 -8.31 -11.48
CA PRO A 15 -8.19 -7.26 -12.00
C PRO A 15 -6.89 -7.08 -11.25
N PHE A 16 -6.95 -6.96 -9.93
CA PHE A 16 -5.79 -6.65 -9.11
C PHE A 16 -4.79 -7.81 -9.11
N VAL A 17 -5.26 -9.07 -9.01
CA VAL A 17 -4.35 -10.22 -9.15
C VAL A 17 -3.79 -10.35 -10.56
N SER A 18 -4.60 -10.08 -11.60
CA SER A 18 -4.14 -10.09 -12.98
C SER A 18 -3.02 -9.07 -13.21
N MET A 19 -3.12 -7.87 -12.64
CA MET A 19 -2.07 -6.87 -12.69
C MET A 19 -0.83 -7.31 -11.91
N THR A 20 -0.98 -7.77 -10.67
CA THR A 20 0.12 -8.27 -9.82
C THR A 20 0.98 -9.30 -10.54
N LEU A 21 0.37 -10.20 -11.31
CA LEU A 21 1.08 -11.22 -12.08
C LEU A 21 1.82 -10.69 -13.31
N VAL A 22 1.34 -9.60 -13.89
CA VAL A 22 1.96 -8.96 -15.06
C VAL A 22 3.10 -8.02 -14.64
N VAL A 23 3.01 -7.42 -13.45
CA VAL A 23 4.14 -6.74 -12.82
C VAL A 23 5.16 -7.75 -12.27
N TYR A 24 4.84 -9.05 -12.17
CA TYR A 24 5.76 -10.03 -11.60
C TYR A 24 5.80 -11.39 -12.34
N PRO A 25 6.07 -11.44 -13.66
CA PRO A 25 6.28 -12.70 -14.35
C PRO A 25 7.73 -13.19 -14.08
N PHE A 26 7.89 -14.31 -13.37
CA PHE A 26 9.15 -14.95 -12.92
C PHE A 26 10.05 -15.53 -14.04
N PRO A 27 11.25 -16.12 -13.74
CA PRO A 27 11.98 -16.21 -12.44
C PRO A 27 13.48 -15.84 -12.49
N THR A 28 14.06 -15.37 -11.38
CA THR A 28 15.26 -15.91 -10.67
C THR A 28 15.82 -14.85 -9.71
N PHE A 29 15.79 -15.21 -8.42
CA PHE A 29 16.46 -14.80 -7.16
C PHE A 29 17.63 -13.81 -7.10
N ALA A 30 18.06 -13.23 -8.20
CA ALA A 30 18.80 -11.99 -8.15
C ALA A 30 17.80 -10.85 -8.28
N ALA A 31 17.90 -9.85 -7.41
CA ALA A 31 17.49 -8.50 -7.74
C ALA A 31 18.00 -8.21 -9.16
N THR A 32 17.10 -8.28 -10.14
CA THR A 32 17.46 -7.97 -11.52
C THR A 32 17.55 -6.46 -11.53
N SER A 33 18.74 -5.98 -11.19
CA SER A 33 19.07 -4.58 -11.38
C SER A 33 18.91 -4.27 -12.86
N PHE A 34 18.23 -3.16 -13.14
CA PHE A 34 18.14 -2.57 -14.46
C PHE A 34 18.60 -1.14 -14.33
N SER A 35 19.29 -0.62 -15.34
CA SER A 35 19.88 0.71 -15.22
C SER A 35 19.04 1.82 -15.82
N LEU A 36 19.08 3.00 -15.19
CA LEU A 36 18.61 4.26 -15.79
C LEU A 36 19.16 4.44 -17.21
N SER A 37 20.44 4.07 -17.43
CA SER A 37 21.10 4.17 -18.73
C SER A 37 20.53 3.21 -19.78
N GLU A 38 20.02 2.06 -19.38
CA GLU A 38 19.32 1.13 -20.27
C GLU A 38 17.93 1.64 -20.59
N ILE A 39 17.24 2.26 -19.63
CA ILE A 39 15.90 2.83 -19.84
C ILE A 39 15.96 4.08 -20.74
N ALA A 40 16.96 4.94 -20.53
CA ALA A 40 17.19 6.17 -21.31
C ALA A 40 17.40 5.89 -22.81
N LYS A 41 17.92 4.72 -23.18
CA LYS A 41 18.05 4.29 -24.60
C LYS A 41 16.70 4.09 -25.29
N PHE A 42 15.60 4.02 -24.54
CA PHE A 42 14.24 3.89 -25.06
C PHE A 42 13.45 5.22 -25.05
N GLY A 43 14.06 6.32 -24.56
CA GLY A 43 13.46 7.65 -24.55
C GLY A 43 13.26 8.17 -25.97
N GLY A 44 12.03 8.10 -26.47
CA GLY A 44 11.70 8.56 -27.82
C GLY A 44 10.32 8.15 -28.33
N ALA A 45 9.62 7.21 -27.68
CA ALA A 45 8.34 6.72 -28.15
C ALA A 45 7.25 6.84 -27.06
N SER A 46 6.35 7.81 -27.28
CA SER A 46 5.08 8.06 -26.56
C SER A 46 5.15 8.88 -25.25
N ARG A 47 4.56 10.08 -25.29
CA ARG A 47 4.22 10.93 -24.11
C ARG A 47 2.88 10.55 -23.46
N GLN A 48 2.12 9.65 -24.07
CA GLN A 48 0.96 9.05 -23.42
C GLN A 48 1.44 7.79 -22.72
N LEU A 49 1.01 7.59 -21.47
CA LEU A 49 1.05 6.26 -20.86
C LEU A 49 0.45 5.30 -21.90
N PRO A 50 1.14 4.21 -22.26
CA PRO A 50 0.43 3.15 -22.95
C PRO A 50 -0.78 2.86 -22.05
N ALA A 51 -2.00 3.00 -22.59
CA ALA A 51 -3.15 2.42 -21.92
C ALA A 51 -2.69 1.02 -21.56
N PHE A 52 -2.66 0.69 -20.26
CA PHE A 52 -2.20 -0.60 -19.76
C PHE A 52 -3.12 -1.65 -20.39
N ALA A 53 -2.77 -2.07 -21.59
CA ALA A 53 -3.59 -2.87 -22.46
C ALA A 53 -3.21 -4.31 -22.19
N LEU A 54 -3.48 -4.75 -20.98
CA LEU A 54 -4.11 -6.05 -20.90
C LEU A 54 -5.52 -5.80 -21.42
N ASP A 55 -5.92 -6.42 -22.53
CA ASP A 55 -7.35 -6.67 -22.69
C ASP A 55 -7.68 -7.56 -21.49
N PRO A 56 -8.46 -7.10 -20.49
CA PRO A 56 -8.77 -7.89 -19.31
C PRO A 56 -9.45 -9.23 -19.66
N LYS A 57 -9.92 -9.36 -20.91
CA LYS A 57 -10.44 -10.59 -21.48
C LYS A 57 -9.39 -11.70 -21.65
N ASP A 58 -8.10 -11.38 -21.72
CA ASP A 58 -7.03 -12.35 -21.98
C ASP A 58 -6.48 -13.00 -20.69
N VAL A 59 -6.76 -12.42 -19.51
CA VAL A 59 -6.36 -12.98 -18.21
C VAL A 59 -7.59 -13.44 -17.44
N THR A 60 -7.78 -14.74 -17.33
CA THR A 60 -8.87 -15.31 -16.52
C THR A 60 -8.49 -15.36 -15.04
N PRO A 61 -9.45 -15.26 -14.10
CA PRO A 61 -9.19 -15.47 -12.67
C PRO A 61 -8.47 -16.79 -12.38
N LEU A 62 -8.84 -17.85 -13.12
CA LEU A 62 -8.21 -19.16 -13.04
C LEU A 62 -6.74 -19.12 -13.51
N GLY A 63 -6.46 -18.51 -14.66
CA GLY A 63 -5.09 -18.36 -15.14
C GLY A 63 -4.24 -17.49 -14.22
N ALA A 64 -4.85 -16.47 -13.62
CA ALA A 64 -4.20 -15.62 -12.63
C ALA A 64 -3.85 -16.41 -11.36
N ARG A 65 -4.84 -17.08 -10.77
CA ARG A 65 -4.69 -18.00 -9.65
C ARG A 65 -3.59 -19.03 -9.92
N ASP A 66 -3.70 -19.79 -11.00
CA ASP A 66 -2.77 -20.88 -11.32
C ASP A 66 -1.34 -20.37 -11.53
N THR A 67 -1.19 -19.17 -12.10
CA THR A 67 0.12 -18.51 -12.19
C THR A 67 0.64 -18.16 -10.81
N ALA A 68 -0.10 -17.42 -9.99
CA ALA A 68 0.31 -17.03 -8.64
C ALA A 68 0.73 -18.24 -7.78
N TRP A 69 -0.06 -19.31 -7.83
CA TRP A 69 0.26 -20.56 -7.14
C TRP A 69 1.52 -21.22 -7.67
N ARG A 70 1.68 -21.33 -8.99
CA ARG A 70 2.93 -21.85 -9.57
C ARG A 70 4.13 -21.04 -9.10
N LEU A 71 4.01 -19.72 -9.03
CA LEU A 71 5.08 -18.84 -8.54
C LEU A 71 5.41 -19.09 -7.06
N ALA A 72 4.38 -19.32 -6.24
CA ALA A 72 4.56 -19.70 -4.84
C ALA A 72 5.20 -21.10 -4.69
N TYR A 73 4.80 -22.06 -5.53
CA TYR A 73 5.32 -23.44 -5.49
C TYR A 73 6.74 -23.57 -6.02
N ASP A 74 7.10 -22.82 -7.06
CA ASP A 74 8.43 -22.84 -7.67
C ASP A 74 9.45 -22.01 -6.88
N TYR A 75 9.00 -21.29 -5.83
CA TYR A 75 9.89 -20.53 -4.96
C TYR A 75 10.69 -21.51 -4.08
N PRO A 76 12.05 -21.48 -4.10
CA PRO A 76 12.90 -22.40 -3.35
C PRO A 76 12.60 -22.36 -1.86
N ALA A 77 12.34 -23.53 -1.29
CA ALA A 77 11.94 -23.68 0.11
C ALA A 77 13.00 -23.14 1.08
N ASP A 78 14.29 -23.39 0.81
CA ASP A 78 15.44 -22.90 1.57
C ASP A 78 15.57 -21.36 1.66
N ARG A 79 14.74 -20.63 0.92
CA ARG A 79 14.72 -19.15 0.90
C ARG A 79 13.60 -18.54 1.73
N TYR A 80 12.72 -19.35 2.32
CA TYR A 80 11.62 -18.86 3.13
C TYR A 80 11.17 -19.78 4.25
N ASP A 81 11.53 -21.05 4.17
CA ASP A 81 11.21 -22.08 5.13
C ASP A 81 12.51 -22.49 5.81
N ARG A 82 12.57 -22.24 7.11
CA ARG A 82 13.76 -22.48 7.92
C ARG A 82 14.07 -23.97 8.03
N ASP A 83 13.05 -24.83 8.09
CA ASP A 83 13.25 -26.28 8.14
C ASP A 83 13.89 -26.75 6.83
N ALA A 84 13.41 -26.26 5.69
CA ALA A 84 14.00 -26.57 4.39
C ALA A 84 15.42 -26.02 4.23
N LEU A 85 15.71 -24.85 4.82
CA LEU A 85 17.06 -24.31 4.88
C LEU A 85 17.96 -25.24 5.69
N ILE A 86 17.55 -25.64 6.90
CA ILE A 86 18.29 -26.56 7.78
C ILE A 86 18.59 -27.88 7.07
N ASP A 87 17.60 -28.46 6.39
CA ASP A 87 17.76 -29.67 5.57
C ASP A 87 18.81 -29.47 4.47
N SER A 88 18.79 -28.33 3.78
CA SER A 88 19.75 -28.02 2.73
C SER A 88 21.19 -27.84 3.23
N LEU A 89 21.34 -27.54 4.53
CA LEU A 89 22.62 -27.37 5.21
C LEU A 89 23.12 -28.68 5.84
N ASP A 90 22.41 -29.79 5.68
CA ASP A 90 22.72 -31.10 6.27
C ASP A 90 22.87 -31.06 7.82
N TYR A 91 22.14 -30.16 8.50
CA TYR A 91 22.24 -29.92 9.96
C TYR A 91 23.67 -29.58 10.44
N ASP A 92 24.48 -28.96 9.57
CA ASP A 92 25.86 -28.60 9.84
C ASP A 92 25.97 -27.11 10.26
N SER A 93 26.48 -26.86 11.47
CA SER A 93 26.63 -25.50 12.02
C SER A 93 27.68 -24.66 11.27
N GLU A 94 28.71 -25.28 10.69
CA GLU A 94 29.70 -24.56 9.88
C GLU A 94 29.06 -24.08 8.58
N ARG A 95 28.25 -24.94 7.93
CA ARG A 95 27.49 -24.56 6.74
C ARG A 95 26.45 -23.50 7.02
N ALA A 96 25.80 -23.55 8.18
CA ALA A 96 24.87 -22.50 8.61
C ALA A 96 25.59 -21.15 8.73
N PHE A 97 26.75 -21.11 9.38
CA PHE A 97 27.58 -19.90 9.47
C PHE A 97 28.01 -19.39 8.08
N GLU A 98 28.50 -20.26 7.21
CA GLU A 98 28.91 -19.91 5.84
C GLU A 98 27.74 -19.36 5.02
N PHE A 99 26.56 -19.98 5.11
CA PHE A 99 25.35 -19.50 4.45
C PHE A 99 24.98 -18.08 4.91
N MET A 100 25.01 -17.82 6.22
CA MET A 100 24.72 -16.47 6.73
C MET A 100 25.74 -15.45 6.27
N ARG A 101 27.03 -15.81 6.20
CA ARG A 101 28.11 -14.96 5.72
C ARG A 101 27.98 -14.63 4.23
N ASP A 102 27.69 -15.64 3.41
CA ASP A 102 27.89 -15.58 1.96
C ASP A 102 26.58 -15.41 1.17
N ALA A 103 25.44 -15.90 1.69
CA ALA A 103 24.15 -15.86 1.02
C ALA A 103 23.21 -14.77 1.54
N ILE A 104 23.31 -14.40 2.82
CA ILE A 104 22.50 -13.33 3.42
C ILE A 104 23.28 -12.02 3.40
N ARG A 105 22.80 -11.06 2.59
CA ARG A 105 23.47 -9.78 2.38
C ARG A 105 23.45 -8.92 3.64
N PHE A 106 24.51 -8.16 3.88
CA PHE A 106 24.53 -7.14 4.92
C PHE A 106 23.90 -5.82 4.45
N ASP A 107 22.84 -5.38 5.14
CA ASP A 107 22.22 -4.05 5.01
C ASP A 107 22.39 -3.28 6.33
N PRO A 108 23.06 -2.12 6.36
CA PRO A 108 23.46 -1.43 7.60
C PRO A 108 22.38 -0.50 8.16
N TYR A 109 21.24 -1.06 8.54
CA TYR A 109 20.26 -0.35 9.38
C TYR A 109 20.47 -0.70 10.86
N ARG A 110 19.87 0.11 11.74
CA ARG A 110 19.97 -0.02 13.20
C ARG A 110 18.88 -0.95 13.75
N GLY A 111 19.21 -1.72 14.79
CA GLY A 111 18.27 -2.58 15.54
C GLY A 111 17.58 -3.69 14.73
N VAL A 112 16.60 -4.34 15.34
CA VAL A 112 15.82 -5.44 14.76
C VAL A 112 14.72 -4.86 13.88
N LEU A 113 14.95 -4.85 12.56
CA LEU A 113 13.96 -4.42 11.57
C LEU A 113 13.23 -5.61 10.97
N ARG A 114 13.98 -6.60 10.47
CA ARG A 114 13.45 -7.75 9.74
C ARG A 114 13.31 -8.99 10.61
N GLY A 115 14.10 -9.08 11.68
CA GLY A 115 14.22 -10.30 12.48
C GLY A 115 14.68 -11.50 11.66
N SER A 116 14.55 -12.69 12.24
CA SER A 116 14.97 -13.97 11.63
C SER A 116 14.26 -14.26 10.30
N ASP A 117 12.93 -14.33 10.32
CA ASP A 117 12.14 -14.69 9.14
C ASP A 117 12.21 -13.62 8.03
N GLY A 118 12.22 -12.34 8.39
CA GLY A 118 12.35 -11.25 7.42
C GLY A 118 13.75 -11.17 6.82
N ALA A 119 14.82 -11.51 7.57
CA ALA A 119 16.17 -11.59 7.01
C ALA A 119 16.29 -12.73 6.00
N LEU A 120 15.65 -13.87 6.28
CA LEU A 120 15.54 -14.98 5.33
C LEU A 120 14.71 -14.56 4.11
N GLY A 121 13.53 -13.96 4.31
CA GLY A 121 12.66 -13.49 3.22
C GLY A 121 13.32 -12.46 2.30
N ALA A 122 14.04 -11.49 2.88
CA ALA A 122 14.80 -10.46 2.16
C ALA A 122 16.09 -11.00 1.52
N GLN A 123 16.61 -12.13 2.03
CA GLN A 123 17.98 -12.58 1.80
C GLN A 123 19.01 -11.48 2.17
N ALA A 124 18.67 -10.68 3.18
CA ALA A 124 19.47 -9.55 3.63
C ALA A 124 19.07 -9.12 5.05
N GLY A 125 20.04 -8.70 5.86
CA GLY A 125 19.79 -8.07 7.14
C GLY A 125 21.01 -7.35 7.72
N ASN A 126 20.84 -6.61 8.80
CA ASN A 126 21.96 -6.05 9.56
C ASN A 126 22.63 -7.13 10.44
N ALA A 127 23.51 -6.71 11.37
CA ALA A 127 24.26 -7.64 12.21
C ALA A 127 23.32 -8.43 13.14
N ILE A 128 22.38 -7.77 13.82
CA ILE A 128 21.46 -8.42 14.74
C ILE A 128 20.45 -9.32 14.02
N ASP A 129 19.89 -8.90 12.87
CA ASP A 129 18.94 -9.72 12.13
C ASP A 129 19.61 -10.98 11.55
N ARG A 130 20.86 -10.88 11.08
CA ARG A 130 21.66 -12.04 10.64
C ARG A 130 22.05 -12.94 11.82
N ALA A 131 22.35 -12.37 12.98
CA ALA A 131 22.63 -13.12 14.19
C ALA A 131 21.37 -13.85 14.69
N LEU A 132 20.20 -13.21 14.68
CA LEU A 132 18.92 -13.81 15.02
C LEU A 132 18.60 -14.99 14.11
N LEU A 133 18.72 -14.82 12.79
CA LEU A 133 18.52 -15.90 11.84
C LEU A 133 19.50 -17.06 12.05
N LEU A 134 20.79 -16.77 12.27
CA LEU A 134 21.79 -17.81 12.54
C LEU A 134 21.46 -18.57 13.84
N LYS A 135 21.13 -17.84 14.91
CA LYS A 135 20.80 -18.41 16.22
C LYS A 135 19.60 -19.35 16.11
N ASP A 136 18.54 -18.88 15.48
CA ASP A 136 17.31 -19.63 15.23
C ASP A 136 17.58 -20.93 14.47
N VAL A 137 18.34 -20.87 13.36
CA VAL A 137 18.75 -22.05 12.58
C VAL A 137 19.55 -23.03 13.43
N LEU A 138 20.48 -22.54 14.26
CA LEU A 138 21.32 -23.37 15.13
C LEU A 138 20.52 -24.04 16.25
N ASP A 139 19.61 -23.29 16.88
CA ASP A 139 18.73 -23.82 17.93
C ASP A 139 17.80 -24.90 17.37
N ASP A 140 17.24 -24.70 16.17
CA ASP A 140 16.40 -25.69 15.48
C ASP A 140 17.20 -26.92 15.01
N MET A 141 18.51 -26.78 14.75
CA MET A 141 19.45 -27.89 14.57
C MET A 141 19.82 -28.61 15.89
N GLY A 142 19.42 -28.07 17.05
CA GLY A 142 19.67 -28.64 18.37
C GLY A 142 20.98 -28.18 19.03
N PHE A 143 21.64 -27.15 18.51
CA PHE A 143 22.77 -26.52 19.17
C PHE A 143 22.29 -25.57 20.26
N GLU A 144 23.00 -25.49 21.39
CA GLU A 144 22.73 -24.46 22.39
C GLU A 144 23.42 -23.17 21.94
N SER A 145 22.65 -22.15 21.57
CA SER A 145 23.20 -20.87 21.10
C SER A 145 22.65 -19.66 21.86
N ARG A 146 23.38 -18.53 21.78
CA ARG A 146 23.00 -17.25 22.42
C ARG A 146 23.47 -16.05 21.61
N LEU A 147 22.77 -14.93 21.74
CA LEU A 147 23.21 -13.65 21.21
C LEU A 147 24.31 -13.06 22.10
N VAL A 148 25.23 -12.35 21.45
CA VAL A 148 26.29 -11.57 22.07
C VAL A 148 26.25 -10.17 21.48
N TYR A 149 26.39 -9.16 22.33
CA TYR A 149 26.42 -7.76 21.93
C TYR A 149 27.76 -7.12 22.30
N GLY A 150 28.19 -6.15 21.50
CA GLY A 150 29.33 -5.30 21.80
C GLY A 150 29.43 -4.12 20.84
N THR A 151 30.39 -3.24 21.08
CA THR A 151 30.57 -2.04 20.26
C THR A 151 31.74 -2.19 19.28
N LEU A 152 31.51 -2.08 17.97
CA LEU A 152 32.61 -2.12 16.99
C LEU A 152 33.54 -0.90 17.13
N PRO A 153 34.86 -1.12 17.07
CA PRO A 153 35.81 -0.05 16.81
C PRO A 153 35.52 0.67 15.48
N ASP A 154 35.83 1.97 15.40
CA ASP A 154 35.58 2.81 14.23
C ASP A 154 36.12 2.23 12.91
N ASP A 155 37.30 1.63 12.93
CA ASP A 155 37.92 0.99 11.77
C ASP A 155 37.17 -0.27 11.33
N ALA A 156 36.73 -1.09 12.27
CA ALA A 156 35.90 -2.27 11.99
C ALA A 156 34.51 -1.85 11.45
N ALA A 157 33.89 -0.83 12.03
CA ALA A 157 32.61 -0.30 11.57
C ALA A 157 32.70 0.28 10.14
N ARG A 158 33.76 1.04 9.82
CA ARG A 158 33.99 1.53 8.44
C ARG A 158 34.21 0.39 7.45
N ARG A 159 34.95 -0.65 7.86
CA ARG A 159 35.19 -1.85 7.06
C ARG A 159 33.88 -2.58 6.76
N LEU A 160 33.02 -2.73 7.75
CA LEU A 160 31.71 -3.37 7.61
C LEU A 160 30.78 -2.58 6.68
N LEU A 161 30.71 -1.24 6.82
CA LEU A 161 29.98 -0.39 5.88
C LEU A 161 30.50 -0.55 4.45
N THR A 162 31.82 -0.55 4.26
CA THR A 162 32.44 -0.76 2.95
C THR A 162 32.11 -2.14 2.37
N ALA A 163 32.00 -3.17 3.21
CA ALA A 163 31.59 -4.51 2.77
C ALA A 163 30.14 -4.56 2.25
N SER A 164 29.23 -3.69 2.74
CA SER A 164 27.82 -3.66 2.31
C SER A 164 27.61 -3.34 0.82
N VAL A 165 28.56 -2.60 0.21
CA VAL A 165 28.51 -2.25 -1.21
C VAL A 165 29.04 -3.37 -2.12
N ALA A 166 29.72 -4.37 -1.55
CA ALA A 166 30.18 -5.52 -2.32
C ALA A 166 28.96 -6.23 -2.92
N LYS A 167 28.98 -6.40 -4.25
CA LYS A 167 27.91 -7.11 -4.94
C LYS A 167 28.00 -8.59 -4.56
N PRO A 168 26.89 -9.26 -4.17
CA PRO A 168 26.81 -10.71 -4.22
C PRO A 168 27.22 -11.20 -5.61
N ALA A 169 27.84 -12.38 -5.71
CA ALA A 169 28.24 -12.98 -6.98
C ALA A 169 27.07 -12.91 -7.98
N ALA A 170 27.32 -12.25 -9.11
CA ALA A 170 26.31 -11.75 -10.04
C ALA A 170 25.25 -12.80 -10.41
N GLY A 171 23.99 -12.53 -10.06
CA GLY A 171 22.90 -12.98 -10.92
C GLY A 171 22.86 -12.12 -12.17
N ALA A 172 22.68 -12.73 -13.34
CA ALA A 172 22.59 -12.02 -14.60
C ALA A 172 21.48 -10.94 -14.55
N THR A 173 21.79 -9.72 -15.01
CA THR A 173 20.76 -8.73 -15.31
C THR A 173 19.87 -9.31 -16.40
N LYS A 174 18.58 -9.48 -16.10
CA LYS A 174 17.59 -9.85 -17.11
C LYS A 174 16.97 -8.58 -17.67
N PRO A 175 16.76 -8.51 -19.00
CA PRO A 175 16.06 -7.36 -19.58
C PRO A 175 14.65 -7.27 -18.99
N LEU A 176 14.23 -6.04 -18.66
CA LEU A 176 12.84 -5.75 -18.31
C LEU A 176 11.90 -6.21 -19.45
N SER A 177 10.72 -6.70 -19.09
CA SER A 177 9.69 -7.11 -20.04
C SER A 177 8.29 -6.84 -19.49
N GLY A 178 7.29 -6.82 -20.38
CA GLY A 178 5.89 -6.60 -20.02
C GLY A 178 5.65 -5.30 -19.26
N ALA A 179 4.75 -5.33 -18.27
CA ALA A 179 4.38 -4.15 -17.50
C ALA A 179 5.56 -3.46 -16.81
N ARG A 180 6.55 -4.20 -16.31
CA ARG A 180 7.73 -3.57 -15.66
C ARG A 180 8.47 -2.63 -16.62
N LEU A 181 8.59 -3.03 -17.89
CA LEU A 181 9.22 -2.21 -18.92
C LEU A 181 8.37 -0.98 -19.24
N ASP A 182 7.05 -1.14 -19.29
CA ASP A 182 6.13 -0.02 -19.57
C ASP A 182 6.11 1.00 -18.42
N ILE A 183 6.08 0.54 -17.17
CA ILE A 183 6.20 1.40 -15.97
C ILE A 183 7.54 2.13 -15.99
N ALA A 184 8.64 1.41 -16.22
CA ALA A 184 9.97 2.01 -16.25
C ALA A 184 10.12 3.08 -17.35
N ARG A 185 9.52 2.86 -18.53
CA ARG A 185 9.53 3.85 -19.63
C ARG A 185 8.69 5.08 -19.31
N ALA A 186 7.51 4.89 -18.75
CA ALA A 186 6.67 5.98 -18.29
C ALA A 186 7.39 6.80 -17.21
N ALA A 187 7.99 6.12 -16.23
CA ALA A 187 8.80 6.74 -15.19
C ALA A 187 9.97 7.52 -15.77
N ALA A 188 10.70 7.00 -16.76
CA ALA A 188 11.81 7.73 -17.37
C ALA A 188 11.35 9.02 -18.07
N THR A 189 10.21 8.97 -18.76
CA THR A 189 9.63 10.17 -19.38
C THR A 189 9.25 11.22 -18.33
N ALA A 190 8.68 10.78 -17.21
CA ALA A 190 8.35 11.64 -16.08
C ALA A 190 9.59 12.25 -15.42
N TYR A 191 10.62 11.44 -15.25
CA TYR A 191 11.89 11.84 -14.65
C TYR A 191 12.58 12.90 -15.51
N ASP A 192 12.66 12.70 -16.83
CA ASP A 192 13.23 13.68 -17.74
C ASP A 192 12.45 15.01 -17.67
N TRP A 193 11.12 14.95 -17.68
CA TRP A 193 10.26 16.14 -17.53
C TRP A 193 10.51 16.87 -16.20
N LEU A 194 10.63 16.15 -15.09
CA LEU A 194 10.86 16.74 -13.77
C LEU A 194 12.26 17.36 -13.65
N VAL A 195 13.29 16.67 -14.16
CA VAL A 195 14.67 17.16 -14.15
C VAL A 195 14.81 18.41 -15.02
N ASP A 196 14.21 18.41 -16.21
CA ASP A 196 14.21 19.55 -17.12
C ASP A 196 13.46 20.75 -16.53
N ALA A 197 12.33 20.52 -15.83
CA ALA A 197 11.54 21.57 -15.21
C ALA A 197 12.30 22.28 -14.08
N VAL A 198 12.95 21.51 -13.21
CA VAL A 198 13.59 22.05 -12.00
C VAL A 198 14.93 22.69 -12.31
N ALA A 199 15.72 22.08 -13.20
CA ALA A 199 17.03 22.55 -13.67
C ALA A 199 17.87 23.30 -12.60
N ASP A 200 17.97 22.72 -11.39
CA ASP A 200 18.61 23.33 -10.22
C ASP A 200 19.75 22.45 -9.70
N ASP A 201 20.98 22.90 -9.98
CA ASP A 201 22.20 22.22 -9.54
C ASP A 201 22.42 22.26 -8.02
N SER A 202 21.63 23.03 -7.26
CA SER A 202 21.74 23.11 -5.79
C SER A 202 21.08 21.94 -5.07
N ILE A 203 20.13 21.24 -5.69
CA ILE A 203 19.41 20.12 -5.08
C ILE A 203 20.34 18.91 -4.95
N GLY A 204 20.39 18.32 -3.75
CA GLY A 204 21.13 17.08 -3.55
C GLY A 204 22.65 17.24 -3.45
N LYS A 205 23.13 18.44 -3.10
CA LYS A 205 24.57 18.71 -2.94
C LYS A 205 25.20 18.00 -1.74
N SER A 206 24.39 17.56 -0.77
CA SER A 206 24.84 16.83 0.41
C SER A 206 23.82 15.77 0.77
N VAL A 207 24.09 14.51 0.40
CA VAL A 207 23.22 13.40 0.77
C VAL A 207 23.83 12.63 1.94
N ALA A 208 23.08 12.50 3.04
CA ALA A 208 23.45 11.63 4.15
C ALA A 208 23.03 10.17 3.85
N GLY A 209 24.00 9.27 3.84
CA GLY A 209 23.78 7.82 3.81
C GLY A 209 23.93 7.20 5.19
N ALA A 210 23.98 5.87 5.25
CA ALA A 210 24.25 5.15 6.50
C ALA A 210 25.62 5.53 7.06
N LYS A 211 25.69 5.65 8.38
CA LYS A 211 26.80 6.18 9.16
C LYS A 211 27.46 5.05 9.95
N ILE A 212 28.68 5.31 10.44
CA ILE A 212 29.39 4.42 11.37
C ILE A 212 28.52 4.10 12.60
N ALA A 213 27.71 5.05 13.06
CA ALA A 213 26.81 4.86 14.19
C ALA A 213 25.75 3.76 13.93
N ASP A 214 25.36 3.51 12.68
CA ASP A 214 24.28 2.56 12.35
C ASP A 214 24.74 1.11 12.46
N VAL A 215 26.05 0.86 12.49
CA VAL A 215 26.65 -0.48 12.58
C VAL A 215 27.52 -0.68 13.82
N LYS A 216 27.68 0.36 14.64
CA LYS A 216 28.56 0.32 15.81
C LYS A 216 28.02 -0.60 16.90
N ASP A 217 26.72 -0.51 17.12
CA ASP A 217 25.99 -1.42 17.98
C ASP A 217 25.92 -2.77 17.24
N HIS A 218 26.68 -3.74 17.71
CA HIS A 218 26.99 -4.95 16.96
C HIS A 218 26.58 -6.20 17.72
N ALA A 219 26.02 -7.15 17.00
CA ALA A 219 25.54 -8.40 17.56
C ALA A 219 25.99 -9.59 16.72
N TRP A 220 26.25 -10.71 17.40
CA TRP A 220 26.61 -11.99 16.78
C TRP A 220 26.14 -13.16 17.65
N VAL A 221 26.38 -14.39 17.19
CA VAL A 221 25.95 -15.61 17.89
C VAL A 221 27.15 -16.30 18.53
N GLN A 222 26.93 -16.90 19.69
CA GLN A 222 27.83 -17.92 20.24
C GLN A 222 27.12 -19.28 20.28
N VAL A 223 27.83 -20.33 19.87
CA VAL A 223 27.39 -21.72 20.00
C VAL A 223 28.16 -22.42 21.09
N ARG A 224 27.49 -23.28 21.86
CA ARG A 224 28.13 -24.08 22.89
C ARG A 224 28.74 -25.35 22.31
N GLU A 225 30.06 -25.46 22.44
CA GLU A 225 30.82 -26.67 22.14
C GLU A 225 31.40 -27.26 23.43
N GLY A 226 30.69 -28.25 23.98
CA GLY A 226 31.01 -28.85 25.27
C GLY A 226 30.91 -27.84 26.41
N SER A 227 32.06 -27.42 26.96
CA SER A 227 32.13 -26.41 28.03
C SER A 227 32.51 -25.00 27.54
N LYS A 228 32.74 -24.82 26.24
CA LYS A 228 33.18 -23.56 25.64
C LYS A 228 32.07 -22.93 24.81
N TRP A 229 32.09 -21.61 24.73
CA TRP A 229 31.32 -20.85 23.77
C TRP A 229 32.24 -20.46 22.62
N VAL A 230 31.80 -20.70 21.38
CA VAL A 230 32.53 -20.38 20.15
C VAL A 230 31.78 -19.27 19.43
N ASP A 231 32.50 -18.19 19.07
CA ASP A 231 31.93 -17.05 18.35
C ASP A 231 31.60 -17.44 16.89
N MET A 232 30.42 -17.02 16.42
CA MET A 232 29.96 -17.12 15.05
C MET A 232 29.39 -15.76 14.63
N ASP A 233 30.27 -14.88 14.15
CA ASP A 233 29.92 -13.55 13.62
C ASP A 233 29.98 -13.53 12.08
N PRO A 234 28.85 -13.70 11.37
CA PRO A 234 28.84 -13.77 9.90
C PRO A 234 28.95 -12.38 9.25
N SER A 235 29.12 -11.30 10.02
CA SER A 235 28.93 -9.94 9.52
C SER A 235 29.94 -9.53 8.44
N PHE A 236 31.16 -10.06 8.52
CA PHE A 236 32.26 -9.69 7.64
C PHE A 236 32.52 -10.76 6.56
N PRO A 237 32.85 -10.37 5.32
CA PRO A 237 33.11 -11.32 4.24
C PRO A 237 34.26 -12.30 4.49
N ASP A 238 35.21 -11.91 5.33
CA ASP A 238 36.37 -12.72 5.73
C ASP A 238 36.24 -13.32 7.13
N ALA A 239 35.02 -13.36 7.69
CA ALA A 239 34.78 -13.93 9.00
C ALA A 239 35.00 -15.46 9.01
N GLU A 240 35.63 -15.92 10.09
CA GLU A 240 35.90 -17.32 10.40
C GLU A 240 35.24 -17.69 11.74
N ILE A 241 34.87 -18.96 11.89
CA ILE A 241 34.33 -19.47 13.16
C ILE A 241 35.37 -19.31 14.28
N GLY A 242 34.90 -18.85 15.44
CA GLY A 242 35.74 -18.50 16.59
C GLY A 242 36.30 -17.07 16.56
N ALA A 243 36.08 -16.31 15.48
CA ALA A 243 36.42 -14.90 15.41
C ALA A 243 35.26 -14.01 15.84
N SER A 244 35.58 -12.95 16.58
CA SER A 244 34.70 -11.81 16.86
C SER A 244 35.45 -10.50 16.57
N PHE A 245 34.73 -9.50 16.09
CA PHE A 245 35.31 -8.22 15.65
C PHE A 245 35.21 -7.12 16.72
N THR A 246 34.66 -7.45 17.88
CA THR A 246 34.69 -6.66 19.10
C THR A 246 34.60 -7.55 20.32
N LYS A 247 34.78 -6.98 21.52
CA LYS A 247 34.66 -7.70 22.79
C LYS A 247 33.18 -7.85 23.17
N PRO A 248 32.78 -9.00 23.74
CA PRO A 248 31.46 -9.15 24.37
C PRO A 248 31.25 -8.13 25.50
N GLU A 249 30.11 -7.45 25.47
CA GLU A 249 29.64 -6.54 26.51
C GLU A 249 28.43 -7.12 27.25
N SER A 250 27.51 -7.78 26.53
CA SER A 250 26.34 -8.46 27.10
C SER A 250 25.96 -9.71 26.30
N TYR A 251 25.07 -10.52 26.89
CA TYR A 251 24.59 -11.78 26.31
C TYR A 251 23.09 -11.87 26.51
N ALA A 252 22.36 -12.42 25.53
CA ALA A 252 20.92 -12.65 25.63
C ALA A 252 20.49 -13.92 24.88
N THR A 253 19.37 -14.50 25.29
CA THR A 253 18.72 -15.58 24.54
C THR A 253 17.69 -15.06 23.54
N GLU A 254 17.25 -13.82 23.71
CA GLU A 254 16.26 -13.12 22.89
C GLU A 254 16.79 -11.72 22.56
N PRO A 255 16.32 -11.07 21.48
CA PRO A 255 16.65 -9.67 21.21
C PRO A 255 16.18 -8.75 22.34
N VAL A 256 16.91 -7.67 22.58
CA VAL A 256 16.52 -6.69 23.60
C VAL A 256 15.39 -5.80 23.04
N VAL A 257 14.41 -5.42 23.87
CA VAL A 257 13.24 -4.65 23.42
C VAL A 257 13.65 -3.29 22.86
N GLU A 258 14.70 -2.69 23.41
CA GLU A 258 15.28 -1.42 22.95
C GLU A 258 15.83 -1.49 21.52
N ASP A 259 16.05 -2.68 20.97
CA ASP A 259 16.47 -2.87 19.58
C ASP A 259 15.30 -2.85 18.59
N GLN A 260 14.04 -2.83 19.05
CA GLN A 260 12.86 -2.94 18.19
C GLN A 260 12.34 -1.58 17.69
N TYR A 261 11.75 -1.59 16.49
CA TYR A 261 10.98 -0.45 15.98
C TYR A 261 9.55 -0.52 16.49
N SER A 262 8.95 0.64 16.77
CA SER A 262 7.52 0.74 17.06
C SER A 262 6.78 1.55 16.00
N ILE A 263 5.50 1.23 15.85
CA ILE A 263 4.54 2.00 15.05
C ILE A 263 3.37 2.44 15.92
N ASP A 264 3.01 3.71 15.82
CA ASP A 264 1.80 4.29 16.38
C ASP A 264 0.89 4.76 15.24
N ILE A 265 -0.36 4.31 15.25
CA ILE A 265 -1.41 4.75 14.32
C ILE A 265 -2.46 5.47 15.15
N THR A 266 -2.62 6.77 14.92
CA THR A 266 -3.62 7.58 15.64
C THR A 266 -4.62 8.19 14.68
N VAL A 267 -5.88 8.27 15.11
CA VAL A 267 -6.91 9.04 14.43
C VAL A 267 -7.14 10.30 15.23
N VAL A 268 -6.94 11.45 14.59
CA VAL A 268 -7.07 12.76 15.21
C VAL A 268 -8.27 13.47 14.60
N ALA A 269 -9.21 13.89 15.45
CA ALA A 269 -10.35 14.68 15.04
C ALA A 269 -10.14 16.12 15.50
N GLU A 270 -10.09 17.04 14.55
CA GLU A 270 -10.06 18.46 14.85
C GLU A 270 -11.48 19.03 14.86
N SER A 271 -11.79 19.77 15.91
CA SER A 271 -13.11 20.35 16.11
C SER A 271 -13.04 21.85 16.33
N LEU A 272 -13.98 22.58 15.72
CA LEU A 272 -14.21 23.99 15.97
C LEU A 272 -15.21 24.14 17.12
N GLN A 273 -14.85 24.89 18.16
CA GLN A 273 -15.71 25.23 19.28
C GLN A 273 -15.43 26.68 19.72
N GLY A 274 -16.47 27.53 19.71
CA GLY A 274 -16.34 28.91 20.16
C GLY A 274 -15.31 29.73 19.37
N GLY A 275 -15.15 29.46 18.07
CA GLY A 275 -14.19 30.13 17.22
C GLY A 275 -12.77 29.55 17.25
N GLU A 276 -12.51 28.56 18.10
CA GLU A 276 -11.18 27.95 18.27
C GLU A 276 -11.15 26.50 17.78
N LEU A 277 -10.04 26.11 17.14
CA LEU A 277 -9.80 24.73 16.72
C LEU A 277 -9.10 23.95 17.84
N GLN A 278 -9.56 22.72 18.06
CA GLN A 278 -8.97 21.78 19.01
C GLN A 278 -8.81 20.40 18.38
N GLU A 279 -7.60 19.85 18.42
CA GLU A 279 -7.32 18.46 18.07
C GLU A 279 -7.56 17.52 19.26
N ASP A 280 -8.23 16.40 19.00
CA ASP A 280 -8.39 15.30 19.94
C ASP A 280 -8.01 13.96 19.29
N VAL A 281 -7.14 13.21 19.97
CA VAL A 281 -6.88 11.80 19.62
C VAL A 281 -8.12 10.97 19.96
N VAL A 282 -8.82 10.50 18.93
CA VAL A 282 -10.04 9.71 19.01
C VAL A 282 -9.81 8.21 18.85
N LEU A 283 -8.66 7.79 18.33
CA LEU A 283 -8.22 6.39 18.34
C LEU A 283 -6.69 6.35 18.37
N GLU A 284 -6.15 5.35 19.05
CA GLU A 284 -4.72 5.09 19.12
C GLU A 284 -4.50 3.59 19.08
N TYR A 285 -3.49 3.18 18.31
CA TYR A 285 -3.01 1.81 18.22
C TYR A 285 -1.49 1.84 18.16
N GLN A 286 -0.87 0.98 18.95
CA GLN A 286 0.59 0.87 19.03
C GLN A 286 1.00 -0.59 18.91
N ALA A 287 2.06 -0.85 18.16
CA ALA A 287 2.66 -2.17 18.02
C ALA A 287 4.17 -2.10 17.73
N ASP A 288 4.85 -3.23 17.94
CA ASP A 288 6.15 -3.49 17.30
C ASP A 288 5.95 -3.72 15.79
N THR A 289 6.91 -3.30 14.96
CA THR A 289 6.72 -3.34 13.50
C THR A 289 6.88 -4.72 12.89
N VAL A 290 7.56 -5.68 13.55
CA VAL A 290 7.58 -7.09 13.11
C VAL A 290 6.17 -7.69 13.26
N LYS A 291 5.49 -7.41 14.37
CA LYS A 291 4.08 -7.80 14.55
C LYS A 291 3.15 -7.09 13.58
N ALA A 292 3.34 -5.78 13.38
CA ALA A 292 2.48 -5.01 12.49
C ALA A 292 2.60 -5.43 11.01
N GLU A 293 3.78 -5.88 10.57
CA GLU A 293 4.00 -6.43 9.21
C GLU A 293 3.19 -7.72 8.97
N GLN A 294 3.08 -8.57 9.99
CA GLN A 294 2.35 -9.84 9.90
C GLN A 294 0.83 -9.69 10.07
N ALA A 295 0.37 -8.53 10.56
CA ALA A 295 -1.02 -8.28 10.90
C ALA A 295 -1.83 -7.70 9.74
N SER A 296 -3.12 -8.08 9.67
CA SER A 296 -4.10 -7.42 8.81
C SER A 296 -4.73 -6.22 9.52
N ILE A 297 -4.22 -5.01 9.26
CA ILE A 297 -4.66 -3.77 9.93
C ILE A 297 -5.66 -3.00 9.06
N PHE A 298 -6.89 -2.83 9.56
CA PHE A 298 -7.96 -2.07 8.90
C PHE A 298 -8.52 -0.98 9.80
N LEU A 299 -8.54 0.26 9.30
CA LEU A 299 -9.25 1.38 9.90
C LEU A 299 -10.53 1.68 9.11
N HIS A 300 -11.66 1.79 9.81
CA HIS A 300 -12.95 2.18 9.23
C HIS A 300 -13.81 2.91 10.25
N PHE A 301 -14.90 3.54 9.80
CA PHE A 301 -15.79 4.29 10.67
C PHE A 301 -17.16 3.65 10.76
N ARG A 302 -17.79 3.75 11.93
CA ARG A 302 -19.14 3.25 12.17
C ARG A 302 -20.02 4.31 12.81
N PRO A 303 -21.33 4.37 12.46
CA PRO A 303 -22.26 5.24 13.16
C PRO A 303 -22.33 4.87 14.64
N TYR A 304 -22.29 5.88 15.50
CA TYR A 304 -22.42 5.72 16.93
C TYR A 304 -23.81 5.16 17.29
N GLY A 305 -23.87 4.13 18.13
CA GLY A 305 -25.12 3.49 18.57
C GLY A 305 -25.70 2.43 17.63
N ALA A 306 -25.10 2.20 16.47
CA ALA A 306 -25.47 1.09 15.58
C ALA A 306 -25.31 -0.26 16.30
N GLY A 307 -26.39 -1.04 16.40
CA GLY A 307 -26.42 -2.36 17.06
C GLY A 307 -26.92 -2.38 18.51
N GLN A 308 -27.31 -1.24 19.10
CA GLN A 308 -27.83 -1.15 20.48
C GLN A 308 -29.37 -1.07 20.56
N GLY A 309 -30.09 -1.57 19.57
CA GLY A 309 -31.57 -1.57 19.56
C GLY A 309 -32.23 -0.21 19.36
N ARG A 310 -31.46 0.87 19.17
CA ARG A 310 -31.97 2.18 18.72
C ARG A 310 -32.36 2.14 17.24
N ALA A 311 -33.36 2.94 16.86
CA ALA A 311 -33.83 3.04 15.49
C ALA A 311 -32.69 3.48 14.55
N LEU A 312 -32.33 2.63 13.59
CA LEU A 312 -31.27 2.85 12.60
C LEU A 312 -31.44 4.18 11.83
N ALA A 313 -32.67 4.69 11.72
CA ALA A 313 -32.98 5.97 11.11
C ALA A 313 -32.47 7.18 11.92
N GLU A 314 -32.41 7.11 13.26
CA GLU A 314 -31.87 8.19 14.11
C GLU A 314 -30.33 8.21 14.09
N ALA A 315 -29.69 7.05 13.96
CA ALA A 315 -28.23 6.92 13.91
C ALA A 315 -27.61 7.31 12.56
N LEU A 316 -28.42 7.51 11.52
CA LEU A 316 -27.98 7.83 10.16
C LEU A 316 -28.48 9.20 9.65
N GLY A 317 -29.12 9.99 10.52
CA GLY A 317 -29.62 11.33 10.18
C GLY A 317 -28.52 12.42 10.17
N PRO A 318 -28.85 13.64 9.71
CA PRO A 318 -27.96 14.81 9.83
C PRO A 318 -27.56 15.03 11.30
N GLY A 319 -26.27 15.01 11.60
CA GLY A 319 -25.74 15.06 12.98
C GLY A 319 -25.35 13.70 13.58
N ALA A 320 -25.38 12.61 12.79
CA ALA A 320 -24.87 11.31 13.21
C ALA A 320 -23.41 11.41 13.68
N GLN A 321 -23.16 10.93 14.91
CA GLN A 321 -21.81 10.80 15.45
C GLN A 321 -21.16 9.52 14.91
N TRP A 322 -19.84 9.54 14.77
CA TRP A 322 -19.07 8.42 14.22
C TRP A 322 -18.03 7.95 15.23
N VAL A 323 -17.64 6.69 15.11
CA VAL A 323 -16.57 6.10 15.91
C VAL A 323 -15.57 5.44 14.95
N PRO A 324 -14.27 5.80 15.02
CA PRO A 324 -13.23 5.08 14.32
C PRO A 324 -13.05 3.70 14.95
N VAL A 325 -12.81 2.71 14.11
CA VAL A 325 -12.63 1.32 14.50
C VAL A 325 -11.39 0.81 13.79
N ILE A 326 -10.37 0.44 14.57
CA ILE A 326 -9.22 -0.29 14.06
C ILE A 326 -9.42 -1.76 14.33
N ARG A 327 -9.18 -2.58 13.31
CA ARG A 327 -9.21 -4.03 13.37
C ARG A 327 -7.82 -4.55 13.04
N VAL A 328 -7.31 -5.43 13.87
CA VAL A 328 -6.01 -6.07 13.72
C VAL A 328 -6.27 -7.56 13.77
N ASP A 329 -6.16 -8.22 12.63
CA ASP A 329 -6.58 -9.61 12.43
C ASP A 329 -8.04 -9.86 12.85
N GLU A 330 -8.26 -10.56 13.95
CA GLU A 330 -9.59 -10.84 14.52
C GLU A 330 -10.00 -9.83 15.59
N GLU A 331 -9.03 -9.09 16.15
CA GLU A 331 -9.27 -8.15 17.24
C GLU A 331 -9.78 -6.81 16.73
N THR A 332 -10.68 -6.19 17.49
CA THR A 332 -11.30 -4.91 17.10
C THR A 332 -11.28 -3.93 18.27
N THR A 333 -10.64 -2.79 18.05
CA THR A 333 -10.58 -1.67 19.00
C THR A 333 -11.43 -0.51 18.48
N LYS A 334 -12.34 -0.03 19.34
CA LYS A 334 -13.20 1.12 19.04
C LYS A 334 -12.63 2.35 19.71
N GLY A 335 -12.53 3.44 18.95
CA GLY A 335 -12.11 4.73 19.46
C GLY A 335 -13.22 5.46 20.25
N LYS A 336 -12.90 6.71 20.58
CA LYS A 336 -13.81 7.70 21.11
C LYS A 336 -14.74 8.19 20.00
N ARG A 337 -15.83 8.85 20.40
CA ARG A 337 -16.76 9.44 19.46
C ARG A 337 -16.12 10.66 18.82
N ILE A 338 -16.29 10.76 17.52
CA ILE A 338 -16.04 11.98 16.76
C ILE A 338 -17.29 12.86 16.90
N PRO A 339 -17.14 14.16 17.21
CA PRO A 339 -18.25 15.11 17.20
C PRO A 339 -19.06 15.05 15.91
N GLY A 340 -20.32 15.50 15.98
CA GLY A 340 -21.21 15.49 14.82
C GLY A 340 -20.70 16.43 13.73
N ILE A 341 -20.94 16.06 12.48
CA ILE A 341 -20.70 16.93 11.34
C ILE A 341 -21.98 17.69 11.01
N VAL A 342 -21.89 19.02 10.94
CA VAL A 342 -22.92 19.87 10.31
C VAL A 342 -22.53 20.07 8.85
N THR A 343 -23.37 19.65 7.92
CA THR A 343 -23.03 19.53 6.49
C THR A 343 -23.63 20.61 5.59
N THR A 344 -24.55 21.45 6.10
CA THR A 344 -25.13 22.58 5.35
C THR A 344 -25.50 23.74 6.30
N PRO A 345 -25.40 25.01 5.85
CA PRO A 345 -25.89 26.18 6.61
C PRO A 345 -27.40 26.08 6.93
N GLU A 346 -28.19 25.42 6.09
CA GLU A 346 -29.64 25.22 6.29
C GLU A 346 -29.96 24.31 7.49
N GLN A 347 -29.03 23.43 7.88
CA GLN A 347 -29.12 22.63 9.10
C GLN A 347 -28.87 23.46 10.38
N MET A 348 -28.34 24.69 10.25
CA MET A 348 -28.10 25.65 11.35
C MET A 348 -29.31 26.57 11.63
N THR A 349 -30.50 26.28 11.07
CA THR A 349 -31.72 27.05 11.36
C THR A 349 -32.20 26.86 12.82
N GLU A 350 -32.82 27.90 13.40
CA GLU A 350 -33.14 28.07 14.83
C GLU A 350 -33.83 26.87 15.51
N GLY A 351 -34.57 26.04 14.78
CA GLY A 351 -35.24 24.86 15.33
C GLY A 351 -34.35 23.63 15.57
N LYS A 352 -33.13 23.59 14.99
CA LYS A 352 -32.17 22.46 15.15
C LYS A 352 -31.02 22.77 16.10
N LYS A 353 -30.86 24.03 16.53
CA LYS A 353 -29.91 24.46 17.60
C LYS A 353 -30.10 23.67 18.91
N PHE A 354 -31.29 23.11 19.14
CA PHE A 354 -31.61 22.28 20.31
C PHE A 354 -30.86 20.94 20.37
N PHE A 355 -30.41 20.39 19.23
CA PHE A 355 -29.62 19.15 19.19
C PHE A 355 -28.12 19.37 19.39
N TYR A 356 -27.63 20.60 19.16
CA TYR A 356 -26.20 20.92 19.16
C TYR A 356 -25.75 21.71 20.41
N GLY A 357 -26.69 22.14 21.26
CA GLY A 357 -26.39 22.90 22.48
C GLY A 357 -25.79 24.28 22.19
N THR A 358 -25.83 25.18 23.16
CA THR A 358 -25.26 26.54 23.05
C THR A 358 -23.71 26.57 22.98
N GLU A 359 -23.06 25.42 22.83
CA GLU A 359 -21.61 25.19 22.66
C GLU A 359 -21.37 24.16 21.54
N SER A 360 -21.84 24.46 20.32
CA SER A 360 -21.86 23.50 19.21
C SER A 360 -20.44 23.20 18.70
N ARG A 361 -19.83 22.11 19.17
CA ARG A 361 -18.55 21.59 18.68
C ARG A 361 -18.76 20.83 17.36
N VAL A 362 -18.12 21.28 16.28
CA VAL A 362 -18.26 20.71 14.92
C VAL A 362 -16.92 20.18 14.43
N THR A 363 -16.88 19.00 13.82
CA THR A 363 -15.64 18.48 13.22
C THR A 363 -15.25 19.29 11.99
N ALA A 364 -14.07 19.89 12.05
CA ALA A 364 -13.46 20.71 11.00
C ALA A 364 -12.53 19.85 10.12
N ALA A 365 -11.75 18.96 10.71
CA ALA A 365 -10.85 18.07 9.98
C ALA A 365 -10.69 16.71 10.66
N LEU A 366 -10.20 15.73 9.89
CA LEU A 366 -9.93 14.38 10.36
C LEU A 366 -8.65 13.85 9.73
N TYR A 367 -7.77 13.32 10.57
CA TYR A 367 -6.45 12.86 10.20
C TYR A 367 -6.18 11.43 10.66
N VAL A 368 -5.27 10.77 9.96
CA VAL A 368 -4.58 9.57 10.41
C VAL A 368 -3.10 9.91 10.50
N ASP A 369 -2.56 9.95 11.72
CA ASP A 369 -1.14 10.17 11.94
C ASP A 369 -0.49 8.80 12.13
N VAL A 370 0.57 8.55 11.37
CA VAL A 370 1.39 7.36 11.53
C VAL A 370 2.78 7.80 11.95
N ARG A 371 3.22 7.25 13.08
CA ARG A 371 4.55 7.47 13.63
C ARG A 371 5.30 6.15 13.68
N VAL A 372 6.53 6.16 13.20
CA VAL A 372 7.49 5.07 13.36
C VAL A 372 8.64 5.56 14.23
N THR A 373 8.89 4.89 15.35
CA THR A 373 10.00 5.20 16.26
C THR A 373 11.10 4.18 16.08
N ARG A 374 12.32 4.66 15.84
CA ARG A 374 13.53 3.85 15.71
C ARG A 374 14.10 3.48 17.08
N PRO A 375 14.96 2.44 17.16
CA PRO A 375 15.66 2.04 18.38
C PRO A 375 16.48 3.16 19.07
N ASP A 376 16.99 4.13 18.31
CA ASP A 376 17.71 5.30 18.85
C ASP A 376 16.80 6.44 19.30
N GLY A 377 15.48 6.28 19.17
CA GLY A 377 14.49 7.30 19.46
C GLY A 377 14.28 8.31 18.34
N GLU A 378 14.93 8.18 17.18
CA GLU A 378 14.55 8.96 16.01
C GLU A 378 13.12 8.61 15.57
N VAL A 379 12.35 9.63 15.23
CA VAL A 379 10.94 9.50 14.87
C VAL A 379 10.74 9.92 13.43
N ASN A 380 10.05 9.09 12.67
CA ASN A 380 9.50 9.43 11.36
C ASN A 380 7.97 9.46 11.47
N GLU A 381 7.35 10.58 11.14
CA GLU A 381 5.91 10.79 11.31
C GLU A 381 5.33 11.48 10.10
N GLU A 382 4.20 10.97 9.62
CA GLU A 382 3.46 11.55 8.51
C GLU A 382 1.97 11.56 8.84
N ARG A 383 1.31 12.64 8.41
CA ARG A 383 -0.12 12.88 8.62
C ARG A 383 -0.87 12.69 7.31
N ARG A 384 -1.85 11.78 7.31
CA ARG A 384 -2.80 11.61 6.21
C ARG A 384 -4.11 12.33 6.51
N VAL A 385 -4.46 13.31 5.69
CA VAL A 385 -5.73 14.03 5.77
C VAL A 385 -6.84 13.18 5.13
N LEU A 386 -7.84 12.78 5.93
CA LEU A 386 -9.05 12.13 5.42
C LEU A 386 -10.06 13.16 4.89
N PHE A 387 -10.17 14.30 5.59
CA PHE A 387 -10.77 15.52 5.08
C PHE A 387 -10.29 16.72 5.90
N ASP A 388 -10.25 17.89 5.27
CA ASP A 388 -10.05 19.18 5.93
C ASP A 388 -11.06 20.18 5.37
N ARG A 389 -11.80 20.84 6.26
CA ARG A 389 -12.80 21.85 5.92
C ARG A 389 -12.33 23.25 6.28
N VAL A 390 -11.20 23.39 6.96
CA VAL A 390 -10.67 24.71 7.34
C VAL A 390 -10.07 25.34 6.08
N PRO A 391 -10.51 26.54 5.66
CA PRO A 391 -9.91 27.21 4.52
C PRO A 391 -8.41 27.46 4.74
N SER A 392 -7.61 27.36 3.67
CA SER A 392 -6.17 27.61 3.73
C SER A 392 -5.86 28.98 4.35
N GLY A 393 -4.92 29.03 5.30
CA GLY A 393 -4.54 30.25 6.02
C GLY A 393 -5.49 30.70 7.14
N SER A 394 -6.66 30.06 7.31
CA SER A 394 -7.60 30.42 8.38
C SER A 394 -7.20 29.91 9.77
N ARG A 395 -6.31 28.92 9.85
CA ARG A 395 -5.88 28.29 11.12
C ARG A 395 -5.16 29.26 12.07
N ASP A 396 -4.53 30.30 11.52
CA ASP A 396 -3.84 31.34 12.29
C ASP A 396 -4.78 32.43 12.82
N ASN A 397 -6.04 32.43 12.40
CA ASN A 397 -7.04 33.38 12.87
C ASN A 397 -7.64 32.91 14.19
N ALA A 398 -7.58 33.77 15.20
CA ALA A 398 -8.46 33.65 16.35
C ALA A 398 -9.90 33.94 15.89
N ASP A 399 -10.85 33.08 16.28
CA ASP A 399 -12.29 33.24 16.04
C ASP A 399 -12.76 32.88 14.60
N ILE A 400 -12.58 31.62 14.20
CA ILE A 400 -13.07 31.07 12.94
C ILE A 400 -14.59 30.89 12.99
N ASP A 401 -15.33 31.45 12.03
CA ASP A 401 -16.76 31.21 11.91
C ASP A 401 -17.02 29.79 11.37
N ALA A 402 -17.96 29.07 12.00
CA ALA A 402 -18.36 27.74 11.55
C ALA A 402 -19.00 27.74 10.16
N ASP A 403 -19.60 28.87 9.75
CA ASP A 403 -20.19 29.05 8.42
C ASP A 403 -19.12 29.21 7.32
N ASP A 404 -17.86 29.51 7.68
CA ASP A 404 -16.74 29.60 6.75
C ASP A 404 -16.08 28.24 6.45
N LEU A 405 -16.46 27.18 7.19
CA LEU A 405 -15.96 25.83 6.93
C LEU A 405 -16.42 25.32 5.56
N LEU A 406 -15.46 24.80 4.79
CA LEU A 406 -15.71 24.19 3.49
C LEU A 406 -16.69 23.01 3.60
N GLY A 407 -17.41 22.78 2.50
CA GLY A 407 -18.32 21.65 2.38
C GLY A 407 -17.61 20.30 2.40
N LEU A 408 -18.33 19.25 2.80
CA LEU A 408 -17.83 17.88 2.73
C LEU A 408 -18.39 17.13 1.54
N ARG A 409 -17.60 16.18 1.04
CA ARG A 409 -18.06 15.24 0.02
C ARG A 409 -19.04 14.26 0.64
N MET A 410 -20.26 14.23 0.10
CA MET A 410 -21.37 13.44 0.62
C MET A 410 -21.80 12.35 -0.37
N HIS A 411 -22.21 11.21 0.17
CA HIS A 411 -22.90 10.14 -0.55
C HIS A 411 -24.00 9.55 0.34
N ASP A 412 -25.24 9.47 -0.18
CA ASP A 412 -26.41 9.00 0.56
C ASP A 412 -26.58 9.70 1.93
N GLY A 413 -26.40 11.03 1.94
CA GLY A 413 -26.51 11.86 3.14
C GLY A 413 -25.39 11.68 4.17
N LYS A 414 -24.33 10.90 3.86
CA LYS A 414 -23.20 10.63 4.76
C LYS A 414 -21.88 11.14 4.16
N PRO A 415 -20.95 11.63 4.98
CA PRO A 415 -19.61 11.97 4.52
C PRO A 415 -18.91 10.74 3.91
N ILE A 416 -18.26 10.90 2.75
CA ILE A 416 -17.57 9.78 2.07
C ILE A 416 -16.40 9.27 2.93
N ALA A 417 -15.65 10.16 3.59
CA ALA A 417 -14.52 9.78 4.45
C ALA A 417 -14.92 8.81 5.59
N TYR A 418 -16.17 8.84 6.06
CA TYR A 418 -16.67 7.88 7.06
C TYR A 418 -17.19 6.57 6.45
N GLN A 419 -17.21 6.48 5.14
CA GLN A 419 -17.60 5.28 4.38
C GLN A 419 -16.38 4.60 3.74
N GLU A 420 -15.18 5.15 3.97
CA GLU A 420 -13.92 4.60 3.52
C GLU A 420 -13.43 3.48 4.45
N VAL A 421 -12.77 2.50 3.84
CA VAL A 421 -11.98 1.49 4.53
C VAL A 421 -10.53 1.73 4.17
N HIS A 422 -9.68 1.89 5.17
CA HIS A 422 -8.24 2.08 5.03
C HIS A 422 -7.54 0.81 5.49
N GLN A 423 -6.79 0.16 4.60
CA GLN A 423 -5.85 -0.87 4.98
C GLN A 423 -4.48 -0.23 5.22
N VAL A 424 -3.90 -0.46 6.40
CA VAL A 424 -2.54 -0.05 6.72
C VAL A 424 -1.65 -1.28 6.54
N LEU A 425 -0.67 -1.18 5.64
CA LEU A 425 0.32 -2.22 5.38
C LEU A 425 1.66 -1.73 5.90
N VAL A 426 2.29 -2.51 6.77
CA VAL A 426 3.66 -2.27 7.24
C VAL A 426 4.60 -3.24 6.54
N SER A 427 5.71 -2.74 6.01
CA SER A 427 6.76 -3.58 5.45
C SER A 427 8.11 -3.24 6.07
N ASN A 428 8.80 -4.24 6.57
CA ASN A 428 10.17 -4.13 7.07
C ASN A 428 11.23 -4.37 5.97
N GLY A 429 10.80 -4.49 4.70
CA GLY A 429 11.67 -4.84 3.58
C GLY A 429 12.04 -6.33 3.50
N GLY A 430 11.35 -7.18 4.27
CA GLY A 430 11.62 -8.61 4.39
C GLY A 430 10.41 -9.51 4.16
N ILE A 431 9.31 -8.97 3.62
CA ILE A 431 8.10 -9.77 3.36
C ILE A 431 8.45 -10.91 2.41
N ASN A 432 8.18 -12.13 2.84
CA ASN A 432 8.42 -13.34 2.08
C ASN A 432 7.65 -13.32 0.73
N PRO A 433 8.35 -13.30 -0.42
CA PRO A 433 7.69 -13.28 -1.72
C PRO A 433 6.76 -14.48 -1.93
N ARG A 434 7.13 -15.68 -1.46
CA ARG A 434 6.27 -16.87 -1.57
C ARG A 434 4.94 -16.69 -0.88
N THR A 435 4.92 -16.11 0.32
CA THR A 435 3.68 -15.81 1.05
C THR A 435 2.83 -14.82 0.27
N ALA A 436 3.43 -13.76 -0.25
CA ALA A 436 2.71 -12.80 -1.09
C ALA A 436 2.11 -13.46 -2.35
N TRP A 437 2.84 -14.36 -3.02
CA TRP A 437 2.31 -15.11 -4.18
C TRP A 437 1.17 -16.04 -3.81
N ALA A 438 1.28 -16.75 -2.69
CA ALA A 438 0.21 -17.59 -2.19
C ALA A 438 -1.03 -16.75 -1.86
N ASP A 439 -0.86 -15.60 -1.22
CA ASP A 439 -1.94 -14.67 -0.85
C ASP A 439 -2.62 -14.08 -2.09
N ALA A 440 -1.86 -13.71 -3.11
CA ALA A 440 -2.42 -13.30 -4.40
C ALA A 440 -3.16 -14.45 -5.11
N GLY A 441 -2.65 -15.67 -5.05
CA GLY A 441 -3.32 -16.86 -5.57
C GLY A 441 -4.63 -17.17 -4.84
N PHE A 442 -4.65 -17.04 -3.51
CA PHE A 442 -5.86 -17.15 -2.70
C PHE A 442 -6.85 -16.04 -3.03
N ALA A 443 -6.39 -14.80 -3.15
CA ALA A 443 -7.23 -13.69 -3.54
C ALA A 443 -7.86 -13.95 -4.91
N ALA A 444 -7.11 -14.38 -5.94
CA ALA A 444 -7.68 -14.69 -7.26
C ALA A 444 -8.67 -15.86 -7.25
N TRP A 445 -8.55 -16.78 -6.29
CA TRP A 445 -9.49 -17.87 -6.09
C TRP A 445 -10.79 -17.43 -5.38
N ALA A 446 -10.71 -16.45 -4.47
CA ALA A 446 -11.84 -16.01 -3.64
C ALA A 446 -13.13 -15.76 -4.44
N PRO A 447 -13.13 -15.09 -5.62
CA PRO A 447 -14.34 -14.85 -6.40
C PRO A 447 -15.08 -16.10 -6.86
N GLU A 448 -14.39 -17.22 -7.07
CA GLU A 448 -15.01 -18.49 -7.44
C GLU A 448 -15.76 -19.07 -6.25
N ARG A 449 -15.12 -19.05 -5.08
CA ARG A 449 -15.73 -19.49 -3.82
C ARG A 449 -16.91 -18.60 -3.42
N LEU A 450 -16.83 -17.31 -3.70
CA LEU A 450 -17.92 -16.34 -3.47
C LEU A 450 -19.15 -16.57 -4.37
N LYS A 451 -19.03 -17.28 -5.50
CA LYS A 451 -20.19 -17.70 -6.30
C LYS A 451 -20.92 -18.91 -5.70
N GLU A 452 -20.23 -19.69 -4.88
CA GLU A 452 -20.76 -20.91 -4.26
C GLU A 452 -21.40 -20.65 -2.89
N LEU A 453 -20.99 -19.57 -2.22
CA LEU A 453 -21.65 -19.05 -1.03
C LEU A 453 -22.94 -18.32 -1.44
N ASN A 454 -24.05 -18.60 -0.75
CA ASN A 454 -25.26 -17.80 -0.95
C ASN A 454 -25.01 -16.36 -0.47
N ASP A 455 -25.62 -15.37 -1.12
CA ASP A 455 -25.38 -13.93 -0.88
C ASP A 455 -25.56 -13.45 0.58
N ASP A 456 -26.21 -14.24 1.43
CA ASP A 456 -26.42 -13.94 2.85
C ASP A 456 -25.30 -14.48 3.77
N GLU A 457 -24.31 -15.21 3.25
CA GLU A 457 -23.31 -15.93 4.06
C GLU A 457 -21.97 -15.20 4.23
N MET A 458 -21.58 -14.25 3.36
CA MET A 458 -20.28 -13.60 3.52
C MET A 458 -20.30 -12.48 4.57
N THR A 459 -19.49 -12.64 5.63
CA THR A 459 -19.34 -11.63 6.69
C THR A 459 -18.45 -10.47 6.23
N THR A 460 -18.57 -9.31 6.90
CA THR A 460 -17.64 -8.18 6.71
C THR A 460 -16.19 -8.61 6.92
N GLU A 461 -15.96 -9.51 7.89
CA GLU A 461 -14.65 -10.08 8.21
C GLU A 461 -14.06 -10.88 7.05
N GLN A 462 -14.84 -11.78 6.44
CA GLN A 462 -14.38 -12.54 5.26
C GLN A 462 -14.05 -11.62 4.07
N SER A 463 -14.79 -10.51 3.93
CA SER A 463 -14.54 -9.53 2.88
C SER A 463 -13.25 -8.73 3.11
N LEU A 464 -13.04 -8.26 4.35
CA LEU A 464 -11.82 -7.55 4.72
C LEU A 464 -10.60 -8.47 4.68
N TRP A 465 -10.73 -9.72 5.12
CA TRP A 465 -9.66 -10.70 5.02
C TRP A 465 -9.23 -10.93 3.55
N ALA A 466 -10.19 -11.08 2.64
CA ALA A 466 -9.90 -11.23 1.22
C ALA A 466 -9.27 -9.97 0.61
N LEU A 467 -9.71 -8.77 1.02
CA LEU A 467 -9.05 -7.52 0.64
C LEU A 467 -7.61 -7.50 1.16
N GLY A 468 -7.43 -7.91 2.41
CA GLY A 468 -6.17 -7.87 3.13
C GLY A 468 -5.07 -8.58 2.38
N ARG A 469 -5.37 -9.83 2.04
CA ARG A 469 -4.47 -10.73 1.28
C ARG A 469 -4.21 -10.23 -0.14
N LEU A 470 -5.22 -9.67 -0.79
CA LEU A 470 -5.06 -9.06 -2.11
C LEU A 470 -4.04 -7.92 -2.07
N GLN A 471 -4.17 -7.01 -1.11
CA GLN A 471 -3.38 -5.79 -1.03
C GLN A 471 -1.97 -6.02 -0.46
N ALA A 472 -1.78 -7.06 0.37
CA ALA A 472 -0.51 -7.39 1.02
C ALA A 472 0.65 -7.71 0.06
N ILE A 473 0.38 -8.01 -1.21
CA ILE A 473 1.44 -8.18 -2.22
C ILE A 473 2.07 -6.86 -2.70
N TYR A 474 1.39 -5.73 -2.50
CA TYR A 474 1.85 -4.45 -3.04
C TYR A 474 3.24 -4.03 -2.52
N PRO A 475 3.56 -4.13 -1.22
CA PRO A 475 4.90 -3.81 -0.73
C PRO A 475 5.99 -4.68 -1.39
N VAL A 476 5.73 -5.98 -1.59
CA VAL A 476 6.66 -6.90 -2.28
C VAL A 476 6.91 -6.47 -3.73
N ILE A 477 5.87 -6.02 -4.43
CA ILE A 477 6.00 -5.48 -5.79
C ILE A 477 6.84 -4.20 -5.76
N SER A 478 6.51 -3.27 -4.86
CA SER A 478 7.21 -2.00 -4.70
C SER A 478 8.70 -2.22 -4.43
N GLU A 479 9.04 -3.10 -3.50
CA GLU A 479 10.42 -3.40 -3.11
C GLU A 479 11.17 -4.16 -4.20
N GLY A 480 10.58 -5.23 -4.72
CA GLY A 480 11.17 -6.08 -5.75
C GLY A 480 11.33 -5.38 -7.12
N PHE A 481 10.67 -4.25 -7.34
CA PHE A 481 10.78 -3.46 -8.55
C PHE A 481 11.60 -2.17 -8.34
N ALA A 482 11.28 -1.36 -7.34
CA ALA A 482 11.84 -0.02 -7.22
C ALA A 482 13.24 0.01 -6.59
N ILE A 483 13.52 -0.83 -5.58
CA ILE A 483 14.83 -0.82 -4.90
C ILE A 483 15.95 -1.40 -5.79
N PRO A 484 15.76 -2.52 -6.51
CA PRO A 484 16.76 -3.00 -7.48
C PRO A 484 17.12 -1.99 -8.57
N ALA A 485 16.19 -1.11 -8.96
CA ALA A 485 16.39 -0.06 -9.96
C ALA A 485 17.40 1.02 -9.53
N LEU A 486 17.77 1.05 -8.24
CA LEU A 486 18.76 1.99 -7.68
C LEU A 486 20.15 1.36 -7.54
N ASN A 487 20.21 0.02 -7.48
CA ASN A 487 21.38 -0.76 -7.10
C ASN A 487 22.29 -1.14 -8.29
N ASP A 488 22.07 -0.52 -9.45
CA ASP A 488 22.97 -0.55 -10.61
C ASP A 488 24.08 0.52 -10.52
N LEU A 489 23.94 1.53 -9.64
CA LEU A 489 24.99 2.53 -9.39
C LEU A 489 26.22 1.85 -8.75
N PRO A 490 27.40 1.86 -9.40
CA PRO A 490 28.61 1.24 -8.86
C PRO A 490 29.00 1.78 -7.49
N GLY A 491 29.57 0.92 -6.63
CA GLY A 491 30.02 1.32 -5.30
C GLY A 491 28.91 1.82 -4.37
N THR A 492 27.64 1.56 -4.69
CA THR A 492 26.48 2.02 -3.91
C THR A 492 25.51 0.87 -3.66
N ARG A 493 24.91 0.86 -2.46
CA ARG A 493 23.87 -0.07 -2.05
C ARG A 493 22.72 0.71 -1.45
N PHE A 494 21.54 0.66 -2.07
CA PHE A 494 20.27 1.13 -1.53
C PHE A 494 19.48 -0.01 -0.88
N PHE A 495 18.89 0.22 0.28
CA PHE A 495 18.17 -0.79 1.08
C PHE A 495 17.06 -0.14 1.92
N VAL A 496 16.10 -0.94 2.38
CA VAL A 496 15.09 -0.49 3.35
C VAL A 496 15.76 -0.33 4.71
N GLY A 497 15.78 0.90 5.24
CA GLY A 497 16.46 1.28 6.49
C GLY A 497 15.55 1.41 7.70
N ALA A 498 14.23 1.57 7.49
CA ALA A 498 13.21 1.57 8.52
C ALA A 498 11.87 1.06 7.94
N PRO A 499 10.88 0.77 8.80
CA PRO A 499 9.57 0.29 8.36
C PRO A 499 8.91 1.26 7.36
N ARG A 500 8.41 0.70 6.26
CA ARG A 500 7.64 1.41 5.23
C ARG A 500 6.16 1.22 5.53
N VAL A 501 5.37 2.28 5.40
CA VAL A 501 3.93 2.22 5.67
C VAL A 501 3.14 2.65 4.44
N PHE A 502 2.27 1.76 3.98
CA PHE A 502 1.34 2.03 2.90
C PHE A 502 -0.08 2.15 3.46
N ILE A 503 -0.85 3.12 2.96
CA ILE A 503 -2.29 3.21 3.20
C ILE A 503 -3.02 3.00 1.88
N MET A 504 -3.79 1.91 1.80
CA MET A 504 -4.68 1.64 0.69
C MET A 504 -6.11 1.94 1.12
N THR A 505 -6.74 2.92 0.47
CA THR A 505 -8.13 3.28 0.76
C THR A 505 -9.04 2.70 -0.31
N LEU A 506 -10.18 2.17 0.12
CA LEU A 506 -11.27 1.75 -0.74
C LEU A 506 -12.60 2.26 -0.19
N THR A 507 -13.42 2.84 -1.07
CA THR A 507 -14.85 3.06 -0.81
C THR A 507 -15.70 2.55 -1.96
N MET A 508 -16.93 2.18 -1.63
CA MET A 508 -17.95 1.68 -2.56
C MET A 508 -19.25 2.42 -2.28
N LEU A 509 -19.68 3.23 -3.24
CA LEU A 509 -20.79 4.15 -3.16
C LEU A 509 -21.86 3.74 -4.19
N GLU A 510 -23.11 3.52 -3.76
CA GLU A 510 -24.22 3.12 -4.63
C GLU A 510 -24.99 4.34 -5.16
N LYS A 511 -25.18 4.47 -6.47
CA LYS A 511 -25.94 5.56 -7.08
C LYS A 511 -26.85 5.04 -8.19
N ASP A 512 -28.16 5.13 -8.00
CA ASP A 512 -29.17 4.81 -9.04
C ASP A 512 -28.93 3.45 -9.73
N GLU A 513 -28.70 2.38 -8.94
CA GLU A 513 -28.32 1.01 -9.37
C GLU A 513 -26.88 0.83 -9.90
N ASP A 514 -26.10 1.91 -10.04
CA ASP A 514 -24.67 1.87 -10.36
C ASP A 514 -23.80 1.86 -9.09
N ILE A 515 -22.61 1.25 -9.17
CA ILE A 515 -21.61 1.27 -8.10
C ILE A 515 -20.46 2.17 -8.53
N VAL A 516 -20.21 3.20 -7.73
CA VAL A 516 -19.04 4.09 -7.77
C VAL A 516 -18.01 3.54 -6.80
N SER A 517 -16.80 3.22 -7.26
CA SER A 517 -15.68 2.93 -6.36
C SER A 517 -14.67 4.07 -6.39
N GLU A 518 -14.11 4.38 -5.23
CA GLU A 518 -12.92 5.24 -5.12
C GLU A 518 -11.80 4.46 -4.44
N GLN A 519 -10.60 4.63 -4.97
CA GLN A 519 -9.41 3.90 -4.53
C GLN A 519 -8.22 4.84 -4.50
N SER A 520 -7.39 4.71 -3.48
CA SER A 520 -6.09 5.35 -3.42
C SER A 520 -5.04 4.39 -2.88
N ILE A 521 -3.80 4.60 -3.32
CA ILE A 521 -2.60 3.94 -2.80
C ILE A 521 -1.65 5.06 -2.39
N ASP A 522 -1.17 4.98 -1.15
CA ASP A 522 -0.23 5.95 -0.58
C ASP A 522 0.93 5.22 0.08
N LEU A 523 2.14 5.33 -0.47
CA LEU A 523 3.36 5.12 0.29
C LEU A 523 3.57 6.31 1.23
N LEU A 524 2.96 6.21 2.41
CA LEU A 524 2.89 7.29 3.39
C LEU A 524 4.26 7.55 4.01
N LEU A 525 4.82 6.53 4.64
CA LEU A 525 6.15 6.55 5.25
C LEU A 525 7.09 5.64 4.47
N ASP A 526 8.28 6.16 4.18
CA ASP A 526 9.31 5.43 3.47
C ASP A 526 10.69 5.79 4.00
N ASP A 527 11.59 4.82 4.00
CA ASP A 527 12.99 5.02 4.39
C ASP A 527 13.89 4.07 3.61
N VAL A 528 14.17 4.44 2.36
CA VAL A 528 15.19 3.78 1.55
C VAL A 528 16.52 4.50 1.76
N GLN A 529 17.38 3.89 2.56
CA GLN A 529 18.72 4.35 2.86
C GLN A 529 19.74 3.82 1.86
N PHE A 530 20.97 4.31 1.95
CA PHE A 530 22.06 3.84 1.12
C PHE A 530 23.43 3.88 1.82
N VAL A 531 24.35 3.04 1.36
CA VAL A 531 25.79 3.22 1.56
C VAL A 531 26.44 3.46 0.21
N SER A 532 27.38 4.39 0.16
CA SER A 532 28.19 4.63 -1.03
C SER A 532 29.65 4.81 -0.66
N VAL A 533 30.54 4.16 -1.41
CA VAL A 533 32.00 4.34 -1.29
C VAL A 533 32.55 5.32 -2.33
N ASP A 534 31.94 5.34 -3.53
CA ASP A 534 32.44 6.07 -4.70
C ASP A 534 31.37 6.98 -5.35
N GLY A 535 30.10 6.87 -4.96
CA GLY A 535 29.01 7.61 -5.58
C GLY A 535 28.98 9.07 -5.15
N SER A 536 28.87 9.99 -6.12
CA SER A 536 28.74 11.41 -5.82
C SER A 536 27.37 11.73 -5.21
N ALA A 537 27.29 12.76 -4.37
CA ALA A 537 26.03 13.24 -3.80
C ALA A 537 24.98 13.53 -4.89
N THR A 538 25.42 14.08 -6.03
CA THR A 538 24.57 14.35 -7.19
C THR A 538 23.99 13.08 -7.81
N GLU A 539 24.80 12.03 -8.02
CA GLU A 539 24.32 10.75 -8.54
C GLU A 539 23.34 10.09 -7.58
N ILE A 540 23.60 10.14 -6.27
CA ILE A 540 22.70 9.61 -5.25
C ILE A 540 21.37 10.38 -5.26
N ALA A 541 21.41 11.71 -5.34
CA ALA A 541 20.21 12.53 -5.40
C ALA A 541 19.40 12.27 -6.69
N GLN A 542 20.07 12.04 -7.81
CA GLN A 542 19.42 11.57 -9.05
C GLN A 542 18.72 10.23 -8.85
N ARG A 543 19.34 9.28 -8.13
CA ARG A 543 18.71 8.00 -7.78
C ARG A 543 17.52 8.15 -6.86
N LYS A 544 17.58 9.04 -5.87
CA LYS A 544 16.44 9.34 -4.99
C LYS A 544 15.27 9.99 -5.73
N ARG A 545 15.54 10.91 -6.67
CA ARG A 545 14.52 11.46 -7.57
C ARG A 545 13.90 10.37 -8.45
N TRP A 546 14.74 9.55 -9.07
CA TRP A 546 14.32 8.42 -9.90
C TRP A 546 13.42 7.46 -9.11
N TYR A 547 13.80 7.13 -7.89
CA TYR A 547 13.02 6.29 -7.00
C TYR A 547 11.62 6.84 -6.74
N GLY A 548 11.50 8.13 -6.39
CA GLY A 548 10.21 8.77 -6.15
C GLY A 548 9.29 8.75 -7.37
N VAL A 549 9.84 9.04 -8.55
CA VAL A 549 9.12 8.95 -9.83
C VAL A 549 8.69 7.51 -10.13
N LEU A 550 9.55 6.53 -9.87
CA LEU A 550 9.26 5.11 -10.09
C LEU A 550 8.16 4.58 -9.17
N GLN A 551 8.15 5.00 -7.89
CA GLN A 551 7.08 4.67 -6.96
C GLN A 551 5.74 5.27 -7.40
N SER A 552 5.72 6.54 -7.78
CA SER A 552 4.51 7.19 -8.28
C SER A 552 3.98 6.54 -9.57
N ALA A 553 4.90 6.14 -10.47
CA ALA A 553 4.54 5.38 -11.67
C ALA A 553 3.89 4.03 -11.31
N LEU A 554 4.42 3.34 -10.31
CA LEU A 554 3.88 2.06 -9.82
C LEU A 554 2.50 2.24 -9.19
N GLU A 555 2.31 3.23 -8.31
CA GLU A 555 1.02 3.54 -7.68
C GLU A 555 -0.05 3.87 -8.73
N THR A 556 0.28 4.79 -9.65
CA THR A 556 -0.62 5.23 -10.73
C THR A 556 -0.98 4.08 -11.64
N SER A 557 0.01 3.28 -12.06
CA SER A 557 -0.20 2.11 -12.91
C SER A 557 -1.05 1.05 -12.21
N SER A 558 -0.95 0.94 -10.87
CA SER A 558 -1.71 -0.03 -10.08
C SER A 558 -3.19 0.29 -10.00
N ILE A 559 -3.49 1.57 -9.80
CA ILE A 559 -4.87 2.05 -9.81
C ILE A 559 -5.43 1.99 -11.24
N ALA A 560 -4.64 2.36 -12.26
CA ALA A 560 -5.04 2.33 -13.67
C ALA A 560 -5.30 0.91 -14.20
N SER A 561 -4.55 -0.09 -13.72
CA SER A 561 -4.76 -1.48 -14.11
C SER A 561 -5.99 -2.08 -13.44
N THR A 562 -6.17 -1.81 -12.14
CA THR A 562 -7.40 -2.15 -11.43
C THR A 562 -8.61 -1.51 -12.12
N ALA A 563 -8.43 -0.29 -12.62
CA ALA A 563 -9.42 0.44 -13.38
C ALA A 563 -9.83 -0.21 -14.69
N ALA A 564 -8.84 -0.50 -15.54
CA ALA A 564 -9.05 -1.14 -16.83
C ALA A 564 -9.82 -2.44 -16.67
N ALA A 565 -9.44 -3.25 -15.68
CA ALA A 565 -9.96 -4.60 -15.56
C ALA A 565 -11.34 -4.70 -14.89
N ILE A 566 -11.87 -3.60 -14.33
CA ILE A 566 -13.32 -3.46 -14.05
C ILE A 566 -14.11 -2.80 -15.18
N GLY A 567 -13.50 -2.64 -16.36
CA GLY A 567 -14.14 -2.07 -17.54
C GLY A 567 -14.36 -0.57 -17.46
N ALA A 568 -13.63 0.11 -16.58
CA ALA A 568 -13.73 1.56 -16.44
C ALA A 568 -12.44 2.24 -16.93
N ASP A 569 -12.56 3.50 -17.36
CA ASP A 569 -11.50 4.17 -18.13
C ASP A 569 -10.24 4.41 -17.26
N PRO A 570 -9.07 3.88 -17.63
CA PRO A 570 -7.81 4.11 -16.90
C PRO A 570 -7.38 5.57 -16.86
N THR A 571 -7.85 6.43 -17.77
CA THR A 571 -7.53 7.86 -17.76
C THR A 571 -8.27 8.64 -16.66
N THR A 572 -9.12 7.96 -15.88
CA THR A 572 -9.81 8.57 -14.71
C THR A 572 -8.96 8.56 -13.44
N VAL A 573 -7.74 7.99 -13.49
CA VAL A 573 -6.77 8.08 -12.40
C VAL A 573 -6.22 9.49 -12.34
N ILE A 574 -6.26 10.10 -11.17
CA ILE A 574 -5.73 11.42 -10.88
C ILE A 574 -4.44 11.23 -10.07
N SER A 575 -3.33 11.73 -10.60
CA SER A 575 -2.02 11.73 -9.95
C SER A 575 -1.13 12.76 -10.67
N ALA A 576 -0.16 13.34 -9.95
CA ALA A 576 0.85 14.21 -10.54
C ALA A 576 1.67 13.50 -11.64
N PHE A 577 1.70 12.17 -11.65
CA PHE A 577 2.29 11.39 -12.73
C PHE A 577 1.54 11.48 -14.06
N ASN A 578 0.24 11.78 -14.05
CA ASN A 578 -0.52 11.92 -15.30
C ASN A 578 -0.35 13.31 -15.94
N ASP A 579 0.28 14.25 -15.23
CA ASP A 579 0.50 15.63 -15.68
C ASP A 579 1.79 15.80 -16.53
N ILE A 580 2.52 14.71 -16.75
CA ILE A 580 3.77 14.72 -17.53
C ILE A 580 3.53 15.28 -18.93
N GLY A 581 4.42 16.18 -19.36
CA GLY A 581 4.39 16.77 -20.70
C GLY A 581 3.43 17.95 -20.83
N VAL A 582 2.73 18.33 -19.76
CA VAL A 582 2.17 19.68 -19.59
C VAL A 582 3.31 20.64 -19.25
N GLU A 583 3.15 21.93 -19.55
CA GLU A 583 4.10 22.96 -19.10
C GLU A 583 4.20 22.93 -17.56
N ALA A 584 5.41 22.90 -17.01
CA ALA A 584 5.63 22.81 -15.58
C ALA A 584 5.74 24.21 -14.95
N VAL A 585 5.07 24.41 -13.82
CA VAL A 585 5.30 25.54 -12.92
C VAL A 585 6.12 25.03 -11.75
N VAL A 586 7.25 25.69 -11.48
CA VAL A 586 8.15 25.35 -10.38
C VAL A 586 8.08 26.47 -9.35
N LEU A 587 7.80 26.08 -8.10
CA LEU A 587 7.74 26.97 -6.96
C LEU A 587 8.81 26.53 -5.95
N LYS A 588 9.57 27.47 -5.42
CA LYS A 588 10.63 27.22 -4.42
C LYS A 588 10.38 27.93 -3.09
N SER A 589 9.41 28.84 -3.05
CA SER A 589 9.00 29.54 -1.84
C SER A 589 7.55 29.97 -1.92
N VAL A 590 6.95 30.26 -0.76
CA VAL A 590 5.58 30.77 -0.67
C VAL A 590 5.38 32.13 -1.35
N ASP A 591 6.46 32.92 -1.51
CA ASP A 591 6.42 34.23 -2.18
C ASP A 591 6.18 34.11 -3.70
N GLU A 592 6.33 32.91 -4.26
CA GLU A 592 6.10 32.62 -5.69
C GLU A 592 4.66 32.17 -5.98
N LEU A 593 3.81 32.05 -4.94
CA LEU A 593 2.41 31.68 -5.09
C LEU A 593 1.63 32.76 -5.82
N SER A 594 0.76 32.33 -6.74
CA SER A 594 -0.11 33.23 -7.50
C SER A 594 -1.42 33.48 -6.75
N ASP A 595 -1.77 34.74 -6.50
CA ASP A 595 -3.10 35.13 -5.96
C ASP A 595 -4.27 34.66 -6.85
N ALA A 596 -4.00 34.28 -8.10
CA ALA A 596 -5.02 33.81 -9.04
C ALA A 596 -5.37 32.32 -8.86
N LEU A 597 -4.64 31.57 -8.04
CA LEU A 597 -4.81 30.13 -7.82
C LEU A 597 -5.06 29.82 -6.34
N ALA A 598 -5.88 28.80 -6.10
CA ALA A 598 -6.04 28.18 -4.80
C ALA A 598 -5.02 27.05 -4.63
N TYR A 599 -4.25 27.12 -3.55
CA TYR A 599 -3.22 26.13 -3.20
C TYR A 599 -3.66 25.31 -1.97
N PRO A 600 -3.51 23.96 -2.02
CA PRO A 600 -3.72 23.11 -0.84
C PRO A 600 -2.75 23.48 0.29
N SER A 601 -3.20 23.41 1.54
CA SER A 601 -2.36 23.66 2.73
C SER A 601 -1.08 22.84 2.72
N ARG A 602 -1.16 21.54 2.39
CA ARG A 602 0.02 20.66 2.32
C ARG A 602 1.10 21.16 1.36
N LEU A 603 0.70 21.75 0.23
CA LEU A 603 1.63 22.32 -0.75
C LEU A 603 2.35 23.53 -0.16
N VAL A 604 1.63 24.38 0.58
CA VAL A 604 2.22 25.52 1.30
C VAL A 604 3.21 25.01 2.36
N ASP A 605 2.83 24.01 3.16
CA ASP A 605 3.71 23.38 4.15
C ASP A 605 5.00 22.84 3.51
N ASP A 606 4.90 22.25 2.31
CA ASP A 606 6.05 21.77 1.56
C ASP A 606 7.02 22.91 1.16
N LEU A 607 6.48 24.06 0.71
CA LEU A 607 7.28 25.24 0.37
C LEU A 607 7.92 25.87 1.61
N GLU A 608 7.19 25.94 2.73
CA GLU A 608 7.73 26.44 4.00
C GLU A 608 8.83 25.53 4.55
N ALA A 609 8.72 24.22 4.33
CA ALA A 609 9.78 23.25 4.60
C ALA A 609 10.96 23.32 3.61
N GLY A 610 10.94 24.27 2.65
CA GLY A 610 12.00 24.50 1.68
C GLY A 610 12.02 23.49 0.53
N ARG A 611 10.98 22.68 0.35
CA ARG A 611 10.87 21.75 -0.78
C ARG A 611 10.54 22.52 -2.04
N ALA A 612 11.15 22.12 -3.16
CA ALA A 612 10.69 22.58 -4.46
C ALA A 612 9.38 21.85 -4.80
N VAL A 613 8.40 22.61 -5.27
CA VAL A 613 7.11 22.11 -5.75
C VAL A 613 7.07 22.23 -7.26
N VAL A 614 6.63 21.19 -7.95
CA VAL A 614 6.41 21.20 -9.40
C VAL A 614 4.98 20.78 -9.69
N HIS A 615 4.18 21.64 -10.29
CA HIS A 615 2.83 21.29 -10.72
C HIS A 615 2.65 21.61 -12.20
N ALA A 616 1.70 20.94 -12.86
CA ALA A 616 1.34 21.32 -14.22
C ALA A 616 0.71 22.72 -14.24
N ALA A 617 1.06 23.50 -15.26
CA ALA A 617 0.41 24.75 -15.59
C ALA A 617 -1.06 24.44 -15.89
N ASN A 618 -1.92 24.73 -14.93
CA ASN A 618 -3.35 24.54 -15.05
C ASN A 618 -4.02 25.89 -15.30
N TYR A 619 -5.10 25.87 -16.10
CA TYR A 619 -6.00 27.02 -16.28
C TYR A 619 -7.23 26.91 -15.37
N ASP A 620 -7.30 25.86 -14.54
CA ASP A 620 -8.26 25.74 -13.45
C ASP A 620 -7.83 26.60 -12.25
N GLN A 621 -8.80 27.01 -11.42
CA GLN A 621 -8.55 27.89 -10.27
C GLN A 621 -7.85 27.18 -9.11
N ALA A 622 -7.80 25.85 -9.06
CA ALA A 622 -7.19 25.10 -7.95
C ALA A 622 -6.09 24.14 -8.42
N VAL A 623 -4.98 24.09 -7.69
CA VAL A 623 -3.93 23.07 -7.87
C VAL A 623 -4.36 21.79 -7.17
N GLU A 624 -4.61 20.73 -7.93
CA GLU A 624 -5.03 19.43 -7.38
C GLU A 624 -3.86 18.45 -7.20
N THR A 625 -2.85 18.51 -8.07
CA THR A 625 -1.72 17.57 -8.11
C THR A 625 -0.40 18.32 -8.21
N TRP A 626 0.63 17.82 -7.53
CA TRP A 626 1.98 18.39 -7.57
C TRP A 626 3.03 17.34 -7.22
N TRP A 627 4.28 17.63 -7.56
CA TRP A 627 5.46 16.92 -7.10
C TRP A 627 6.15 17.74 -6.04
N THR A 628 6.74 17.08 -5.05
CA THR A 628 7.67 17.70 -4.10
C THR A 628 9.05 17.12 -4.26
N ILE A 629 10.07 17.96 -4.07
CA ILE A 629 11.47 17.59 -4.15
C ILE A 629 12.19 18.17 -2.95
N SER A 630 12.74 17.28 -2.13
CA SER A 630 13.62 17.63 -1.01
C SER A 630 14.88 18.35 -1.52
N PRO A 631 15.23 19.53 -0.99
CA PRO A 631 16.44 20.25 -1.40
C PRO A 631 17.71 19.51 -0.96
N ASP A 632 17.65 18.76 0.14
CA ASP A 632 18.81 18.13 0.78
C ASP A 632 19.32 16.94 -0.02
N ASP A 633 18.41 16.04 -0.40
CA ASP A 633 18.75 14.74 -0.96
C ASP A 633 18.03 14.41 -2.27
N GLY A 634 17.18 15.32 -2.77
CA GLY A 634 16.40 15.09 -3.98
C GLY A 634 15.29 14.05 -3.81
N ALA A 635 14.95 13.61 -2.60
CA ALA A 635 13.78 12.74 -2.39
C ALA A 635 12.55 13.39 -3.02
N THR A 636 11.83 12.61 -3.84
CA THR A 636 10.71 13.11 -4.66
C THR A 636 9.44 12.36 -4.30
N LYS A 637 8.32 13.09 -4.15
CA LYS A 637 7.01 12.50 -3.88
C LYS A 637 5.95 13.13 -4.79
N ALA A 638 5.08 12.31 -5.36
CA ALA A 638 3.87 12.79 -6.04
C ALA A 638 2.77 13.02 -5.01
N MET A 639 2.03 14.10 -5.14
CA MET A 639 0.98 14.52 -4.21
C MET A 639 -0.33 14.77 -4.95
N LEU A 640 -1.43 14.44 -4.28
CA LEU A 640 -2.80 14.75 -4.65
C LEU A 640 -3.50 15.43 -3.47
N ALA A 641 -4.22 16.50 -3.73
CA ALA A 641 -4.95 17.23 -2.71
C ALA A 641 -5.97 16.33 -1.97
N PRO A 642 -6.16 16.53 -0.65
CA PRO A 642 -5.50 17.54 0.17
C PRO A 642 -4.08 17.15 0.62
N SER A 643 -3.75 15.86 0.77
CA SER A 643 -2.43 15.42 1.28
C SER A 643 -2.03 13.99 0.91
N LEU A 644 -2.64 13.39 -0.12
CA LEU A 644 -2.39 12.01 -0.52
C LEU A 644 -1.07 11.92 -1.29
N GLY A 645 -0.10 11.17 -0.76
CA GLY A 645 1.07 10.76 -1.53
C GLY A 645 0.65 9.74 -2.58
N GLY A 646 0.75 10.06 -3.87
CA GLY A 646 0.51 9.10 -4.95
C GLY A 646 -0.68 9.43 -5.85
N GLY A 647 -1.63 8.50 -5.95
CA GLY A 647 -2.73 8.57 -6.91
C GLY A 647 -4.07 8.15 -6.32
N SER A 648 -5.13 8.71 -6.87
CA SER A 648 -6.51 8.31 -6.56
C SER A 648 -7.30 8.13 -7.84
N ARG A 649 -8.47 7.51 -7.70
CA ARG A 649 -9.42 7.36 -8.78
C ARG A 649 -10.84 7.56 -8.30
N ARG A 650 -11.66 8.12 -9.20
CA ARG A 650 -13.12 8.21 -9.06
C ARG A 650 -13.83 7.65 -10.29
N ILE A 651 -14.79 6.75 -10.10
CA ILE A 651 -15.63 6.20 -11.20
C ILE A 651 -17.06 6.71 -11.07
N GLY A 652 -17.66 7.16 -12.17
CA GLY A 652 -19.12 7.19 -12.32
C GLY A 652 -19.54 6.33 -13.51
N GLY A 653 -20.24 5.21 -13.26
CA GLY A 653 -20.94 4.43 -14.29
C GLY A 653 -20.87 2.92 -14.10
N GLY A 654 -22.04 2.28 -13.94
CA GLY A 654 -22.17 0.84 -13.85
C GLY A 654 -22.23 0.12 -15.21
N PRO A 655 -22.48 -1.19 -15.19
CA PRO A 655 -22.32 -2.04 -16.36
C PRO A 655 -23.54 -1.96 -17.27
N ARG A 656 -23.43 -1.27 -18.42
CA ARG A 656 -23.93 -1.68 -19.77
C ARG A 656 -24.21 -0.53 -20.75
N ASN A 657 -24.21 0.73 -20.34
CA ASN A 657 -24.44 1.85 -21.27
C ASN A 657 -23.30 2.87 -21.16
N GLY A 658 -22.36 2.79 -22.10
CA GLY A 658 -21.11 3.58 -22.12
C GLY A 658 -21.31 5.09 -22.26
N GLY A 659 -21.76 5.75 -21.20
CA GLY A 659 -21.61 7.18 -20.99
C GLY A 659 -20.57 7.39 -19.89
N VAL A 660 -19.46 8.03 -20.23
CA VAL A 660 -18.47 8.49 -19.25
C VAL A 660 -19.07 9.68 -18.51
N TYR A 661 -18.92 9.77 -17.20
CA TYR A 661 -19.30 10.97 -16.43
C TYR A 661 -18.04 11.63 -15.87
N GLN A 662 -17.81 12.90 -16.23
CA GLN A 662 -16.82 13.75 -15.57
C GLN A 662 -17.51 14.41 -14.38
N VAL A 663 -16.96 14.24 -13.18
CA VAL A 663 -17.51 14.77 -11.93
C VAL A 663 -16.62 15.88 -11.41
N TYR A 664 -17.19 17.05 -11.13
CA TYR A 664 -16.48 18.24 -10.69
C TYR A 664 -16.35 18.28 -9.15
N PRO A 665 -15.46 19.14 -8.61
CA PRO A 665 -15.26 19.30 -7.16
C PRO A 665 -16.53 19.66 -6.38
N ASP A 666 -17.49 20.34 -7.02
CA ASP A 666 -18.79 20.70 -6.45
C ASP A 666 -19.80 19.53 -6.40
N GLY A 667 -19.39 18.33 -6.84
CA GLY A 667 -20.24 17.13 -6.87
C GLY A 667 -21.16 17.04 -8.09
N SER A 668 -21.15 18.03 -8.99
CA SER A 668 -21.89 17.96 -10.26
C SER A 668 -21.21 16.99 -11.22
N SER A 669 -21.98 16.36 -12.12
CA SER A 669 -21.41 15.50 -13.15
C SER A 669 -22.00 15.76 -14.54
N THR A 670 -21.14 15.72 -15.56
CA THR A 670 -21.53 15.85 -16.96
C THR A 670 -21.17 14.60 -17.74
N ARG A 671 -22.10 14.13 -18.57
CA ARG A 671 -21.88 13.00 -19.47
C ARG A 671 -20.94 13.41 -20.60
N VAL A 672 -19.79 12.76 -20.69
CA VAL A 672 -18.81 12.88 -21.76
C VAL A 672 -19.03 11.73 -22.75
N ASN A 673 -19.21 12.06 -24.03
CA ASN A 673 -19.22 11.04 -25.09
C ASN A 673 -17.77 10.83 -25.57
N PRO A 674 -17.24 9.60 -25.47
CA PRO A 674 -15.89 9.31 -25.97
C PRO A 674 -15.93 9.32 -27.50
N GLY A 675 -15.50 10.42 -28.13
CA GLY A 675 -15.38 10.49 -29.59
C GLY A 675 -15.50 11.85 -30.28
N GLN A 676 -15.49 12.99 -29.60
CA GLN A 676 -15.43 14.29 -30.28
C GLN A 676 -14.14 15.03 -29.87
N PRO A 677 -13.15 15.17 -30.77
CA PRO A 677 -12.15 16.22 -30.62
C PRO A 677 -12.88 17.57 -30.55
N ARG A 678 -12.40 18.51 -29.73
CA ARG A 678 -12.90 19.90 -29.73
C ARG A 678 -12.97 20.40 -31.19
N PRO A 679 -14.14 20.81 -31.72
CA PRO A 679 -14.20 21.21 -33.12
C PRO A 679 -13.53 22.57 -33.29
N SER A 680 -12.52 22.62 -34.16
CA SER A 680 -12.04 23.87 -34.74
C SER A 680 -13.17 24.52 -35.58
N PRO A 681 -13.25 25.87 -35.64
CA PRO A 681 -14.41 26.55 -36.19
C PRO A 681 -14.33 26.59 -37.73
N GLN A 682 -15.10 25.75 -38.43
CA GLN A 682 -15.36 25.90 -39.87
C GLN A 682 -16.81 25.54 -40.26
N PRO A 683 -17.36 26.14 -41.34
CA PRO A 683 -18.80 26.35 -41.49
C PRO A 683 -19.54 25.14 -42.07
N LYS A 684 -20.76 24.94 -41.56
CA LYS A 684 -21.66 23.80 -41.81
C LYS A 684 -22.08 23.67 -43.28
N LYS A 685 -21.91 22.48 -43.87
CA LYS A 685 -22.69 22.00 -45.03
C LYS A 685 -23.55 20.81 -44.62
N LYS A 686 -24.87 20.91 -44.83
CA LYS A 686 -25.84 19.81 -44.66
C LYS A 686 -25.81 18.88 -45.88
N PRO A 687 -26.00 17.55 -45.70
CA PRO A 687 -26.59 16.70 -46.72
C PRO A 687 -28.02 16.23 -46.34
N PRO A 688 -28.84 15.81 -47.34
CA PRO A 688 -30.27 15.56 -47.17
C PRO A 688 -30.65 14.06 -47.06
N GLY A 689 -31.70 13.79 -46.27
CA GLY A 689 -32.89 12.98 -46.62
C GLY A 689 -32.82 11.46 -46.93
N GLY A 690 -33.57 10.68 -46.13
CA GLY A 690 -34.27 9.43 -46.52
C GLY A 690 -33.60 8.12 -46.04
N CYS A 691 -34.27 7.08 -45.51
CA CYS A 691 -35.71 6.74 -45.43
C CYS A 691 -35.95 5.66 -44.33
N LYS A 692 -37.19 5.61 -43.81
CA LYS A 692 -37.73 4.69 -42.78
C LYS A 692 -38.19 3.33 -43.34
N LYS A 693 -38.10 2.25 -42.54
CA LYS A 693 -39.07 1.14 -42.28
C LYS A 693 -38.53 0.37 -41.04
N GLY A 694 -39.24 -0.09 -40.00
CA GLY A 694 -40.64 -0.16 -39.60
C GLY A 694 -40.81 -1.35 -38.63
N GLY A 695 -41.53 -1.18 -37.50
CA GLY A 695 -42.02 -2.30 -36.66
C GLY A 695 -41.80 -2.17 -35.14
N GLY A 696 -42.79 -1.62 -34.40
CA GLY A 696 -43.02 -1.93 -32.98
C GLY A 696 -43.70 -3.31 -32.84
N THR A 697 -44.06 -3.87 -31.68
CA THR A 697 -44.26 -3.42 -30.29
C THR A 697 -44.34 -4.68 -29.39
N GLU A 698 -44.17 -4.52 -28.07
CA GLU A 698 -44.89 -5.19 -26.95
C GLU A 698 -45.21 -6.70 -27.08
N MET A 699 -44.65 -7.62 -26.28
CA MET A 699 -44.73 -7.74 -24.82
C MET A 699 -46.15 -7.66 -24.23
N THR A 700 -47.08 -8.44 -24.75
CA THR A 700 -48.15 -9.12 -23.98
C THR A 700 -49.07 -9.83 -24.96
N THR A 701 -49.15 -11.15 -24.85
CA THR A 701 -50.37 -11.97 -25.00
C THR A 701 -49.96 -13.41 -25.30
N LEU A 702 -50.04 -14.21 -24.24
CA LEU A 702 -50.42 -15.62 -24.19
C LEU A 702 -49.55 -16.64 -24.96
N LEU A 703 -48.80 -17.48 -24.25
CA LEU A 703 -49.27 -18.67 -23.49
C LEU A 703 -49.81 -19.78 -24.43
N CYS A 704 -49.16 -20.96 -24.40
CA CYS A 704 -49.69 -22.14 -23.68
C CYS A 704 -49.03 -23.47 -24.11
N ASN A 705 -48.59 -24.20 -23.06
CA ASN A 705 -48.71 -25.65 -22.83
C ASN A 705 -47.56 -26.64 -23.15
N VAL A 706 -46.99 -27.12 -22.01
CA VAL A 706 -46.74 -28.53 -21.59
C VAL A 706 -45.49 -29.20 -22.19
N SER A 707 -44.50 -29.72 -21.43
CA SER A 707 -44.64 -30.71 -20.34
C SER A 707 -43.50 -30.78 -19.30
N ILE A 708 -43.92 -31.13 -18.09
CA ILE A 708 -43.25 -31.74 -16.93
C ILE A 708 -42.34 -32.93 -17.31
N PHE A 709 -41.11 -33.01 -16.74
CA PHE A 709 -40.51 -34.15 -16.02
C PHE A 709 -38.97 -34.00 -15.93
N ALA A 710 -38.44 -33.82 -14.70
CA ALA A 710 -37.22 -34.46 -14.16
C ALA A 710 -36.65 -33.69 -12.95
N VAL A 711 -37.46 -33.58 -11.89
CA VAL A 711 -37.03 -33.26 -10.50
C VAL A 711 -36.68 -34.58 -9.78
N ALA A 712 -35.85 -35.44 -10.38
CA ALA A 712 -35.64 -36.81 -9.87
C ALA A 712 -34.18 -37.20 -9.56
N SER A 713 -33.22 -36.28 -9.65
CA SER A 713 -31.80 -36.63 -9.47
C SER A 713 -31.12 -35.98 -8.24
N ALA A 714 -31.66 -34.89 -7.69
CA ALA A 714 -31.02 -34.20 -6.55
C ALA A 714 -31.54 -34.64 -5.17
N VAL A 715 -32.82 -35.05 -5.07
CA VAL A 715 -33.42 -35.47 -3.79
C VAL A 715 -32.98 -36.89 -3.38
N LEU A 716 -32.64 -37.75 -4.34
CA LEU A 716 -32.18 -39.12 -4.07
C LEU A 716 -30.73 -39.15 -3.52
N ILE A 717 -29.87 -38.21 -3.96
CA ILE A 717 -28.49 -38.10 -3.46
C ILE A 717 -28.47 -37.55 -2.03
N GLY A 718 -29.33 -36.58 -1.72
CA GLY A 718 -29.49 -36.06 -0.36
C GLY A 718 -29.96 -37.12 0.65
N PHE A 719 -30.91 -37.99 0.26
CA PHE A 719 -31.41 -39.05 1.14
C PHE A 719 -30.40 -40.18 1.39
N VAL A 720 -29.56 -40.51 0.40
CA VAL A 720 -28.51 -41.54 0.55
C VAL A 720 -27.38 -41.06 1.45
N VAL A 721 -26.97 -39.78 1.35
CA VAL A 721 -25.94 -39.21 2.23
C VAL A 721 -26.41 -39.15 3.68
N VAL A 722 -27.67 -38.75 3.93
CA VAL A 722 -28.22 -38.73 5.29
C VAL A 722 -28.36 -40.14 5.88
N MET A 723 -28.75 -41.15 5.10
CA MET A 723 -28.77 -42.54 5.57
C MET A 723 -27.37 -43.09 5.85
N LEU A 724 -26.36 -42.77 5.04
CA LEU A 724 -24.98 -43.22 5.26
C LEU A 724 -24.35 -42.57 6.50
N VAL A 725 -24.60 -41.28 6.73
CA VAL A 725 -24.14 -40.58 7.93
C VAL A 725 -24.85 -41.11 9.18
N THR A 726 -26.15 -41.36 9.10
CA THR A 726 -26.91 -41.93 10.24
C THR A 726 -26.47 -43.36 10.55
N PHE A 727 -26.21 -44.19 9.53
CA PHE A 727 -25.70 -45.56 9.70
C PHE A 727 -24.27 -45.57 10.26
N ALA A 728 -23.41 -44.64 9.83
CA ALA A 728 -22.06 -44.50 10.36
C ALA A 728 -22.07 -44.08 11.85
N ILE A 729 -22.97 -43.17 12.24
CA ILE A 729 -23.13 -42.76 13.65
C ILE A 729 -23.60 -43.93 14.52
N VAL A 730 -24.56 -44.74 14.04
CA VAL A 730 -25.04 -45.92 14.79
C VAL A 730 -23.94 -46.99 14.91
N MET A 731 -23.16 -47.22 13.86
CA MET A 731 -22.03 -48.17 13.89
C MET A 731 -20.91 -47.71 14.83
N VAL A 732 -20.63 -46.40 14.90
CA VAL A 732 -19.65 -45.82 15.84
C VAL A 732 -20.16 -45.93 17.29
N GLN A 733 -21.45 -45.71 17.53
CA GLN A 733 -22.04 -45.88 18.87
C GLN A 733 -22.07 -47.35 19.34
N GLU A 734 -22.34 -48.30 18.45
CA GLU A 734 -22.24 -49.74 18.75
C GLU A 734 -20.79 -50.17 18.97
N TYR A 735 -19.84 -49.64 18.19
CA TYR A 735 -18.41 -49.91 18.35
C TYR A 735 -17.84 -49.39 19.68
N ILE A 736 -18.25 -48.19 20.12
CA ILE A 736 -17.89 -47.61 21.42
C ILE A 736 -18.55 -48.39 22.58
N ARG A 737 -19.74 -48.96 22.40
CA ARG A 737 -20.36 -49.83 23.42
C ARG A 737 -19.70 -51.20 23.52
N ALA A 738 -19.18 -51.73 22.41
CA ALA A 738 -18.52 -53.03 22.37
C ALA A 738 -17.06 -52.98 22.86
N ASN A 739 -16.43 -51.81 22.87
CA ASN A 739 -15.05 -51.59 23.33
C ASN A 739 -14.99 -50.36 24.25
N PRO A 740 -15.28 -50.50 25.55
CA PRO A 740 -15.31 -49.40 26.50
C PRO A 740 -13.93 -48.97 27.05
N ASP A 741 -12.84 -49.58 26.57
CA ASP A 741 -11.46 -49.26 26.96
C ASP A 741 -10.73 -48.46 25.88
#